data_AF-A0A4R6RRX8-F1
#
_entry.id   AF-A0A4R6RRX8-F1
#
_cell.length_a   1.000
_cell.length_b   1.000
_cell.length_c   1.000
_cell.angle_alpha   90.00
_cell.angle_beta   90.00
_cell.angle_gamma   90.00
#
_symmetry.space_group_name_H-M   'P 1'
#
loop_
_entity.id
_entity.type
_entity.pdbx_description
1 polymer ?
#
loop_
_entity_poly.entity_id
_entity_poly.type
_entity_poly.pdbx_seq_one_letter_code
_entity_poly.pdbx_strand_id
1 'polypeptide(L)'
;MVESGTSLVRAQELVAHFYTVHDDQDTAIRAIWSRCGTELLADRAVPSTGLPVEMPGTVPTSSALIAARRTADGSVQAIARREHEIFNVSVLLKHRSGQSWADLDRTLDALLGDSPAPLLGGARLYLGLVTNGLPDGPEETVGLGRAIAQRLPEPQLTTGWWHQGLTTDVQLLVWETGDTSDDRETRRFAIITDPAHEPELSAWTWSRRGATDLPPFARYLMHVAKIRDQLRVRRQAPGTTELCQRVEDTVARFGDAGVPTAAHSALSRMITSLTVMAKTVRVSWDNAAAAIGIESSIETNSVITRDHTLATWLHQQLTDDAEYLIHFDEELLRGNAFRSSSQAVEPTPTATPQRQESPTQTVLVVADSWSGHVESIATLNRPLCEAMARVGADVYCLVPTSTGEERDQARNAGVKLVDALTVPGMSERESLLRKPPIPDDVVVDTIIGHGRVTGQIAQALARDHFPTATHVHVVHVAPDQVEWYQLDQESDAGQLAAERSKIEIALAVSADRVVPVGPRLDEWMQRELHVAGGKPPVCLDPGFDLGPTTARSALPGIPQILLLARPEDEPRKGIGIAARATGRAMHFCPAGTRWELVIRGSAPRHGAALRTDVLGWVGHPAVDVVVRDDSHDRAELKTDLRRASLVLMPSRTEGFGLVGFEAVRAGTPALISDQTGLATLMGKVLSAAITRRIVVPVTGSTSVDVEAWANRIAGSLLDLPATFETADLVRRTMAQDRTWAMAARTILDIRP
;
A
#
# COMPACT_ATOMS: atom_id res chain seq x y z
N MET A 1 6.30 25.10 -53.00
CA MET A 1 7.31 26.14 -52.71
C MET A 1 7.53 26.10 -51.21
N VAL A 2 8.78 25.84 -50.81
CA VAL A 2 9.23 25.87 -49.43
C VAL A 2 9.19 27.34 -49.00
N GLU A 3 8.24 27.72 -48.15
CA GLU A 3 8.30 29.02 -47.48
C GLU A 3 9.48 28.99 -46.50
N SER A 4 10.43 29.86 -46.80
CA SER A 4 11.61 30.19 -46.01
C SER A 4 11.24 30.47 -44.55
N GLY A 5 11.83 29.69 -43.65
CA GLY A 5 11.45 29.59 -42.25
C GLY A 5 11.59 30.88 -41.45
N THR A 6 10.47 31.38 -40.95
CA THR A 6 10.41 32.10 -39.68
C THR A 6 10.62 31.08 -38.57
N SER A 7 11.67 31.25 -37.75
CA SER A 7 11.93 30.35 -36.63
C SER A 7 10.78 30.47 -35.62
N LEU A 8 10.00 29.38 -35.45
CA LEU A 8 8.89 29.27 -34.48
C LEU A 8 9.28 29.74 -33.06
N VAL A 9 10.54 29.51 -32.69
CA VAL A 9 11.13 29.97 -31.43
C VAL A 9 12.37 30.81 -31.73
N ARG A 10 12.40 32.05 -31.25
CA ARG A 10 13.55 32.97 -31.29
C ARG A 10 14.21 33.09 -29.91
N ALA A 11 15.40 33.70 -29.85
CA ALA A 11 16.13 33.97 -28.61
C ALA A 11 16.32 32.71 -27.73
N GLN A 12 16.87 31.64 -28.31
CA GLN A 12 17.16 30.41 -27.59
C GLN A 12 18.24 30.65 -26.53
N GLU A 13 17.95 30.39 -25.27
CA GLU A 13 18.95 30.44 -24.20
C GLU A 13 18.95 29.09 -23.46
N LEU A 14 20.08 28.77 -22.84
CA LEU A 14 20.20 27.63 -21.95
C LEU A 14 20.64 28.12 -20.58
N VAL A 15 19.81 27.89 -19.57
CA VAL A 15 20.17 28.09 -18.16
C VAL A 15 20.41 26.75 -17.50
N ALA A 16 21.53 26.61 -16.81
CA ALA A 16 21.84 25.43 -16.02
C ALA A 16 22.00 25.82 -14.55
N HIS A 17 21.43 25.03 -13.65
CA HIS A 17 21.62 25.15 -12.22
C HIS A 17 22.22 23.86 -11.67
N PHE A 18 23.29 23.99 -10.91
CA PHE A 18 23.94 22.88 -10.21
C PHE A 18 23.84 23.11 -8.71
N TYR A 19 23.47 22.08 -7.97
CA TYR A 19 23.30 22.13 -6.52
C TYR A 19 24.22 21.13 -5.84
N THR A 20 24.92 21.57 -4.79
CA THR A 20 25.64 20.67 -3.87
C THR A 20 25.34 21.08 -2.44
N VAL A 21 25.41 20.10 -1.53
CA VAL A 21 25.48 20.42 -0.10
C VAL A 21 26.85 21.06 0.15
N HIS A 22 26.87 22.13 0.93
CA HIS A 22 28.10 22.77 1.36
C HIS A 22 28.93 21.80 2.20
N ASP A 23 30.18 21.58 1.80
CA ASP A 23 31.17 20.88 2.62
C ASP A 23 32.43 21.75 2.76
N ASP A 24 33.35 21.36 3.64
CA ASP A 24 34.55 22.18 3.92
C ASP A 24 35.45 22.42 2.68
N GLN A 25 35.27 21.66 1.59
CA GLN A 25 36.11 21.76 0.39
C GLN A 25 35.38 22.30 -0.84
N ASP A 26 34.05 22.19 -0.91
CA ASP A 26 33.15 22.54 -2.03
C ASP A 26 33.71 22.13 -3.41
N THR A 27 34.40 21.00 -3.48
CA THR A 27 35.27 20.63 -4.61
C THR A 27 34.53 20.58 -5.94
N ALA A 28 33.34 19.97 -5.97
CA ALA A 28 32.52 19.84 -7.17
C ALA A 28 32.13 21.21 -7.76
N ILE A 29 31.61 22.10 -6.93
CA ILE A 29 31.14 23.42 -7.36
C ILE A 29 32.29 24.35 -7.71
N ARG A 30 33.40 24.29 -6.96
CA ARG A 30 34.61 25.05 -7.30
C ARG A 30 35.22 24.59 -8.63
N ALA A 31 35.17 23.29 -8.93
CA ALA A 31 35.59 22.77 -10.22
C ALA A 31 34.70 23.29 -11.36
N ILE A 32 33.37 23.19 -11.23
CA ILE A 32 32.42 23.74 -12.22
C ILE A 32 32.66 25.25 -12.41
N TRP A 33 32.84 25.99 -11.32
CA TRP A 33 33.13 27.42 -11.35
C TRP A 33 34.44 27.72 -12.09
N SER A 34 35.52 27.03 -11.75
CA SER A 34 36.82 27.17 -12.41
C SER A 34 36.72 26.91 -13.91
N ARG A 35 36.05 25.83 -14.31
CA ARG A 35 35.86 25.45 -15.71
C ARG A 35 35.02 26.48 -16.48
N CYS A 36 34.10 27.19 -15.84
CA CYS A 36 33.43 28.33 -16.48
C CYS A 36 34.44 29.42 -16.90
N GLY A 37 35.51 29.62 -16.11
CA GLY A 37 36.56 30.57 -16.44
C GLY A 37 37.50 30.06 -17.53
N THR A 38 37.95 28.79 -17.43
CA THR A 38 38.99 28.25 -18.31
C THR A 38 38.45 27.67 -19.62
N GLU A 39 37.31 27.00 -19.62
CA GLU A 39 36.73 26.32 -20.79
C GLU A 39 35.72 27.19 -21.53
N LEU A 40 34.91 27.97 -20.80
CA LEU A 40 33.95 28.89 -21.40
C LEU A 40 34.49 30.32 -21.55
N LEU A 41 35.74 30.57 -21.13
CA LEU A 41 36.41 31.87 -21.21
C LEU A 41 35.64 33.00 -20.49
N ALA A 42 34.87 32.67 -19.45
CA ALA A 42 34.16 33.66 -18.64
C ALA A 42 35.10 34.27 -17.58
N ASP A 43 36.03 35.12 -18.01
CA ASP A 43 37.09 35.72 -17.19
C ASP A 43 36.81 37.16 -16.72
N ARG A 44 35.65 37.73 -17.07
CA ARG A 44 35.31 39.14 -16.76
C ARG A 44 34.30 39.26 -15.62
N ALA A 45 34.42 40.36 -14.87
CA ALA A 45 33.43 40.74 -13.87
C ALA A 45 32.10 41.10 -14.52
N VAL A 46 31.01 40.87 -13.77
CA VAL A 46 29.66 41.35 -14.11
C VAL A 46 29.45 42.69 -13.39
N PRO A 47 29.59 43.86 -14.06
CA PRO A 47 29.72 45.14 -13.36
C PRO A 47 28.51 45.51 -12.49
N SER A 48 27.31 45.05 -12.89
CA SER A 48 26.07 45.35 -12.17
C SER A 48 25.92 44.63 -10.83
N THR A 49 26.77 43.65 -10.51
CA THR A 49 26.66 42.87 -9.26
C THR A 49 27.66 43.31 -8.20
N GLY A 50 28.78 43.95 -8.57
CA GLY A 50 29.87 44.28 -7.64
C GLY A 50 30.59 43.06 -7.05
N LEU A 51 30.36 41.86 -7.58
CA LEU A 51 30.91 40.61 -7.07
C LEU A 51 32.29 40.30 -7.66
N PRO A 52 33.14 39.55 -6.92
CA PRO A 52 34.42 39.09 -7.45
C PRO A 52 34.23 38.07 -8.58
N VAL A 53 35.21 38.00 -9.49
CA VAL A 53 35.29 36.97 -10.54
C VAL A 53 35.74 35.64 -9.94
N GLU A 54 36.77 35.66 -9.11
CA GLU A 54 37.24 34.48 -8.40
C GLU A 54 36.39 34.19 -7.17
N MET A 55 36.16 32.90 -6.93
CA MET A 55 35.40 32.48 -5.75
C MET A 55 36.28 32.68 -4.51
N PRO A 56 35.80 33.40 -3.47
CA PRO A 56 36.53 33.56 -2.23
C PRO A 56 36.87 32.20 -1.58
N GLY A 57 37.98 32.14 -0.86
CA GLY A 57 38.38 30.95 -0.09
C GLY A 57 37.39 30.64 1.02
N THR A 58 36.92 31.66 1.74
CA THR A 58 35.86 31.55 2.75
C THR A 58 34.56 32.12 2.21
N VAL A 59 33.46 31.37 2.39
CA VAL A 59 32.14 31.72 1.86
C VAL A 59 31.25 32.22 3.01
N PRO A 60 30.34 33.20 2.80
CA PRO A 60 29.45 33.69 3.83
C PRO A 60 28.64 32.58 4.49
N THR A 61 28.33 32.71 5.79
CA THR A 61 27.53 31.72 6.55
C THR A 61 26.03 31.80 6.29
N SER A 62 25.53 32.97 5.86
CA SER A 62 24.14 33.19 5.45
C SER A 62 23.97 33.06 3.94
N SER A 63 22.72 32.97 3.47
CA SER A 63 22.40 33.03 2.04
C SER A 63 22.96 34.32 1.43
N ALA A 64 23.70 34.20 0.32
CA ALA A 64 24.38 35.33 -0.32
C ALA A 64 24.82 34.99 -1.76
N LEU A 65 24.98 36.03 -2.58
CA LEU A 65 25.77 35.93 -3.81
C LEU A 65 27.26 35.89 -3.44
N ILE A 66 28.01 35.01 -4.10
CA ILE A 66 29.42 34.74 -3.78
C ILE A 66 30.34 35.36 -4.83
N ALA A 67 30.08 35.04 -6.10
CA ALA A 67 30.93 35.43 -7.21
C ALA A 67 30.11 35.47 -8.50
N ALA A 68 30.53 36.29 -9.46
CA ALA A 68 29.90 36.41 -10.77
C ALA A 68 30.96 36.59 -11.86
N ARG A 69 30.82 35.85 -12.96
CA ARG A 69 31.74 35.92 -14.10
C ARG A 69 30.98 35.92 -15.43
N ARG A 70 31.57 36.51 -16.47
CA ARG A 70 31.01 36.54 -17.82
C ARG A 70 32.10 36.55 -18.89
N THR A 71 31.73 36.19 -20.12
CA THR A 71 32.57 36.45 -21.30
C THR A 71 32.53 37.93 -21.70
N ALA A 72 33.51 38.38 -22.47
CA ALA A 72 33.59 39.76 -22.95
C ALA A 72 32.37 40.19 -23.79
N ASP A 73 31.83 39.27 -24.60
CA ASP A 73 30.62 39.48 -25.40
C ASP A 73 29.31 39.19 -24.65
N GLY A 74 29.40 38.76 -23.38
CA GLY A 74 28.24 38.46 -22.54
C GLY A 74 27.44 37.22 -22.96
N SER A 75 27.93 36.40 -23.91
CA SER A 75 27.25 35.18 -24.31
C SER A 75 27.22 34.11 -23.22
N VAL A 76 28.15 34.18 -22.26
CA VAL A 76 28.16 33.32 -21.07
C VAL A 76 28.13 34.20 -19.83
N GLN A 77 27.28 33.85 -18.88
CA GLN A 77 27.31 34.40 -17.52
C GLN A 77 27.21 33.26 -16.52
N ALA A 78 27.94 33.33 -15.42
CA ALA A 78 27.82 32.38 -14.32
C ALA A 78 27.75 33.13 -13.00
N ILE A 79 26.90 32.65 -12.09
CA ILE A 79 26.69 33.21 -10.76
C ILE A 79 26.78 32.08 -9.73
N ALA A 80 27.63 32.27 -8.73
CA ALA A 80 27.72 31.40 -7.57
C ALA A 80 26.95 31.99 -6.38
N ARG A 81 26.17 31.16 -5.70
CA ARG A 81 25.31 31.53 -4.57
C ARG A 81 25.40 30.51 -3.45
N ARG A 82 25.20 30.96 -2.23
CA ARG A 82 24.85 30.12 -1.07
C ARG A 82 23.39 30.37 -0.73
N GLU A 83 22.65 29.30 -0.49
CA GLU A 83 21.29 29.33 0.04
C GLU A 83 21.20 28.33 1.20
N HIS A 84 21.23 28.83 2.44
CA HIS A 84 21.36 28.02 3.64
C HIS A 84 22.57 27.06 3.57
N GLU A 85 22.30 25.76 3.46
CA GLU A 85 23.29 24.68 3.40
C GLU A 85 23.67 24.29 1.96
N ILE A 86 23.06 24.93 0.96
CA ILE A 86 23.24 24.58 -0.44
C ILE A 86 24.10 25.60 -1.17
N PHE A 87 25.05 25.11 -1.94
CA PHE A 87 25.80 25.88 -2.91
C PHE A 87 25.19 25.69 -4.28
N ASN A 88 25.02 26.81 -4.97
CA ASN A 88 24.51 26.84 -6.33
C ASN A 88 25.49 27.53 -7.27
N VAL A 89 25.77 26.90 -8.40
CA VAL A 89 26.31 27.58 -9.59
C VAL A 89 25.23 27.57 -10.65
N SER A 90 24.83 28.77 -11.08
CA SER A 90 23.96 28.95 -12.23
C SER A 90 24.78 29.44 -13.42
N VAL A 91 24.60 28.84 -14.59
CA VAL A 91 25.26 29.22 -15.85
C VAL A 91 24.19 29.56 -16.88
N LEU A 92 24.31 30.72 -17.52
CA LEU A 92 23.50 31.17 -18.64
C LEU A 92 24.35 31.16 -19.91
N LEU A 93 23.90 30.44 -20.92
CA LEU A 93 24.46 30.43 -22.26
C LEU A 93 23.45 31.08 -23.21
N LYS A 94 23.82 32.22 -23.80
CA LYS A 94 23.01 32.91 -24.79
C LYS A 94 23.37 32.47 -26.19
N HIS A 95 22.35 32.25 -27.01
CA HIS A 95 22.53 31.98 -28.43
C HIS A 95 23.30 33.08 -29.16
N ARG A 96 24.39 32.70 -29.84
CA ARG A 96 25.01 33.48 -30.91
C ARG A 96 24.36 33.09 -32.24
N SER A 97 24.28 34.02 -33.21
CA SER A 97 23.66 33.77 -34.53
C SER A 97 24.08 32.42 -35.12
N GLY A 98 23.13 31.48 -35.27
CA GLY A 98 23.34 30.16 -35.89
C GLY A 98 23.56 28.99 -34.92
N GLN A 99 23.50 29.20 -33.59
CA GLN A 99 23.54 28.11 -32.60
C GLN A 99 22.13 27.57 -32.31
N SER A 100 22.02 26.32 -31.88
CA SER A 100 20.78 25.68 -31.43
C SER A 100 20.87 25.32 -29.95
N TRP A 101 19.75 25.02 -29.30
CA TRP A 101 19.78 24.42 -27.95
C TRP A 101 20.70 23.20 -27.86
N ALA A 102 20.80 22.39 -28.92
CA ALA A 102 21.73 21.25 -28.96
C ALA A 102 23.21 21.68 -28.94
N ASP A 103 23.57 22.83 -29.53
CA ASP A 103 24.93 23.38 -29.48
C ASP A 103 25.26 23.92 -28.09
N LEU A 104 24.29 24.58 -27.46
CA LEU A 104 24.42 25.07 -26.09
C LEU A 104 24.53 23.90 -25.09
N ASP A 105 23.74 22.84 -25.27
CA ASP A 105 23.79 21.65 -24.41
C ASP A 105 25.13 20.92 -24.51
N ARG A 106 25.68 20.77 -25.73
CA ARG A 106 27.03 20.20 -25.92
C ARG A 106 28.13 21.06 -25.28
N THR A 107 27.98 22.38 -25.31
CA THR A 107 28.91 23.30 -24.63
C THR A 107 28.86 23.09 -23.11
N LEU A 108 27.66 22.87 -22.57
CA LEU A 108 27.46 22.58 -21.15
C LEU A 108 27.96 21.17 -20.76
N ASP A 109 27.77 20.16 -21.61
CA ASP A 109 28.32 18.81 -21.38
C ASP A 109 29.84 18.82 -21.33
N ALA A 110 30.48 19.56 -22.25
CA ALA A 110 31.92 19.77 -22.23
C ALA A 110 32.38 20.38 -20.90
N LEU A 111 31.68 21.41 -20.40
CA LEU A 111 31.95 22.05 -19.09
C LEU A 111 31.85 21.08 -17.92
N LEU A 112 30.96 20.08 -17.98
CA LEU A 112 30.76 19.13 -16.90
C LEU A 112 31.77 17.98 -16.94
N GLY A 113 32.26 17.58 -18.12
CA GLY A 113 33.27 16.52 -18.30
C GLY A 113 33.00 15.25 -17.47
N ASP A 114 34.05 14.52 -17.10
CA ASP A 114 33.98 13.36 -16.19
C ASP A 114 34.03 13.79 -14.70
N SER A 115 33.21 14.77 -14.30
CA SER A 115 33.27 15.31 -12.94
C SER A 115 33.07 14.22 -11.87
N PRO A 116 34.00 14.02 -10.91
CA PRO A 116 34.04 12.85 -10.04
C PRO A 116 33.26 12.96 -8.72
N ALA A 117 32.54 14.06 -8.46
CA ALA A 117 31.81 14.28 -7.21
C ALA A 117 30.30 14.37 -7.44
N PRO A 118 29.47 13.64 -6.65
CA PRO A 118 28.02 13.60 -6.85
C PRO A 118 27.39 14.95 -6.51
N LEU A 119 26.55 15.48 -7.40
CA LEU A 119 25.76 16.67 -7.10
C LEU A 119 24.52 16.27 -6.30
N LEU A 120 23.99 17.20 -5.52
CA LEU A 120 22.65 17.05 -4.94
C LEU A 120 21.60 16.96 -6.06
N GLY A 121 21.82 17.71 -7.13
CA GLY A 121 21.07 17.61 -8.37
C GLY A 121 21.45 18.71 -9.35
N GLY A 122 20.95 18.58 -10.57
CA GLY A 122 21.12 19.56 -11.64
C GLY A 122 19.83 19.82 -12.40
N ALA A 123 19.74 20.99 -13.03
CA ALA A 123 18.65 21.31 -13.94
C ALA A 123 19.16 22.06 -15.17
N ARG A 124 18.63 21.70 -16.34
CA ARG A 124 18.87 22.37 -17.62
C ARG A 124 17.56 22.93 -18.15
N LEU A 125 17.51 24.23 -18.40
CA LEU A 125 16.33 24.98 -18.81
C LEU A 125 16.57 25.54 -20.21
N TYR A 126 15.88 24.98 -21.20
CA TYR A 126 15.87 25.44 -22.58
C TYR A 126 14.82 26.53 -22.71
N LEU A 127 15.29 27.78 -22.72
CA LEU A 127 14.44 28.97 -22.74
C LEU A 127 14.26 29.45 -24.18
N GLY A 128 13.05 29.89 -24.53
CA GLY A 128 12.79 30.44 -25.86
C GLY A 128 11.55 31.32 -25.93
N LEU A 129 11.53 32.20 -26.93
CA LEU A 129 10.41 33.11 -27.19
C LEU A 129 9.67 32.69 -28.46
N VAL A 130 8.36 32.53 -28.41
CA VAL A 130 7.53 32.28 -29.60
C VAL A 130 7.33 33.56 -30.42
N THR A 131 7.14 33.43 -31.72
CA THR A 131 6.94 34.59 -32.62
C THR A 131 5.48 35.00 -32.77
N ASN A 132 4.53 34.10 -32.50
CA ASN A 132 3.11 34.28 -32.81
C ASN A 132 2.22 34.23 -31.56
N GLY A 133 2.75 34.57 -30.38
CA GLY A 133 2.04 34.39 -29.11
C GLY A 133 2.05 32.94 -28.61
N LEU A 134 1.68 32.77 -27.33
CA LEU A 134 1.43 31.46 -26.75
C LEU A 134 0.10 30.88 -27.27
N PRO A 135 -0.02 29.55 -27.38
CA PRO A 135 -1.26 28.89 -27.79
C PRO A 135 -2.37 29.07 -26.73
N ASP A 136 -3.61 29.24 -27.18
CA ASP A 136 -4.78 29.46 -26.31
C ASP A 136 -5.48 28.15 -25.91
N GLY A 137 -5.10 27.01 -26.50
CA GLY A 137 -5.75 25.72 -26.29
C GLY A 137 -4.80 24.52 -26.06
N PRO A 138 -5.29 23.41 -25.47
CA PRO A 138 -4.49 22.22 -25.19
C PRO A 138 -3.91 21.55 -26.45
N GLU A 139 -4.66 21.50 -27.54
CA GLU A 139 -4.20 20.85 -28.78
C GLU A 139 -3.07 21.64 -29.45
N GLU A 140 -3.18 22.96 -29.47
CA GLU A 140 -2.15 23.88 -29.99
C GLU A 140 -0.89 23.85 -29.10
N THR A 141 -1.07 23.79 -27.78
CA THR A 141 0.01 23.57 -26.80
C THR A 141 0.78 22.29 -27.09
N VAL A 142 0.05 21.19 -27.33
CA VAL A 142 0.64 19.91 -27.75
C VAL A 142 1.36 20.02 -29.10
N GLY A 143 0.81 20.78 -30.04
CA GLY A 143 1.44 21.07 -31.34
C GLY A 143 2.77 21.81 -31.20
N LEU A 144 2.80 22.85 -30.36
CA LEU A 144 4.00 23.61 -30.04
C LEU A 144 5.05 22.74 -29.33
N GLY A 145 4.65 21.94 -28.34
CA GLY A 145 5.53 20.99 -27.65
C GLY A 145 6.19 19.98 -28.61
N ARG A 146 5.42 19.43 -29.58
CA ARG A 146 5.96 18.55 -30.63
C ARG A 146 6.99 19.27 -31.52
N ALA A 147 6.76 20.53 -31.86
CA ALA A 147 7.70 21.32 -32.66
C ALA A 147 8.98 21.68 -31.88
N ILE A 148 8.88 21.86 -30.56
CA ILE A 148 10.01 22.07 -29.65
C ILE A 148 10.84 20.79 -29.52
N ALA A 149 10.18 19.63 -29.42
CA ALA A 149 10.85 18.33 -29.33
C ALA A 149 11.86 18.11 -30.47
N GLN A 150 11.53 18.50 -31.70
CA GLN A 150 12.46 18.37 -32.83
C GLN A 150 13.71 19.25 -32.75
N ARG A 151 13.77 20.20 -31.79
CA ARG A 151 14.88 21.15 -31.60
C ARG A 151 15.72 20.90 -30.35
N LEU A 152 15.26 20.02 -29.46
CA LEU A 152 15.98 19.67 -28.24
C LEU A 152 17.06 18.61 -28.52
N PRO A 153 18.15 18.57 -27.73
CA PRO A 153 19.21 17.55 -27.86
C PRO A 153 18.68 16.12 -27.66
N GLU A 154 19.27 15.14 -28.36
CA GLU A 154 18.96 13.70 -28.25
C GLU A 154 19.84 12.97 -27.20
N PRO A 155 19.37 11.83 -26.63
CA PRO A 155 18.06 11.21 -26.86
C PRO A 155 17.04 11.73 -25.84
N GLN A 156 15.88 12.14 -26.34
CA GLN A 156 14.70 12.35 -25.50
C GLN A 156 14.21 10.97 -25.06
N LEU A 157 14.63 10.54 -23.87
CA LEU A 157 14.38 9.19 -23.34
C LEU A 157 12.88 8.89 -23.13
N THR A 158 12.06 9.93 -22.99
CA THR A 158 10.61 9.82 -22.84
C THR A 158 9.88 10.40 -24.04
N THR A 159 8.94 9.64 -24.61
CA THR A 159 8.06 10.10 -25.68
C THR A 159 6.78 10.70 -25.10
N GLY A 160 6.16 11.65 -25.82
CA GLY A 160 4.84 12.18 -25.43
C GLY A 160 4.83 13.21 -24.30
N TRP A 161 5.98 13.67 -23.82
CA TRP A 161 6.06 14.70 -22.75
C TRP A 161 5.34 16.01 -23.13
N TRP A 162 5.22 16.31 -24.43
CA TRP A 162 4.50 17.49 -24.94
C TRP A 162 3.00 17.48 -24.62
N HIS A 163 2.44 16.35 -24.15
CA HIS A 163 1.07 16.26 -23.61
C HIS A 163 0.94 16.74 -22.15
N GLN A 164 2.06 17.00 -21.47
CA GLN A 164 2.10 17.37 -20.04
C GLN A 164 2.62 18.80 -19.84
N GLY A 165 2.23 19.72 -20.73
CA GLY A 165 2.59 21.13 -20.62
C GLY A 165 1.84 21.81 -19.49
N LEU A 166 2.54 22.62 -18.70
CA LEU A 166 1.97 23.45 -17.64
C LEU A 166 2.11 24.92 -18.04
N THR A 167 0.98 25.64 -18.07
CA THR A 167 0.99 27.10 -18.17
C THR A 167 0.95 27.71 -16.77
N THR A 168 1.95 28.52 -16.42
CA THR A 168 2.00 29.24 -15.14
C THR A 168 1.15 30.51 -15.18
N ASP A 169 0.78 31.06 -14.02
CA ASP A 169 0.04 32.32 -13.90
C ASP A 169 0.76 33.54 -14.53
N VAL A 170 2.09 33.48 -14.65
CA VAL A 170 2.93 34.50 -15.30
C VAL A 170 3.17 34.21 -16.80
N GLN A 171 2.27 33.45 -17.45
CA GLN A 171 2.29 33.17 -18.88
C GLN A 171 3.58 32.50 -19.37
N LEU A 172 4.09 31.53 -18.60
CA LEU A 172 5.21 30.67 -19.00
C LEU A 172 4.69 29.25 -19.23
N LEU A 173 5.04 28.67 -20.37
CA LEU A 173 4.66 27.31 -20.72
C LEU A 173 5.85 26.38 -20.49
N VAL A 174 5.68 25.40 -19.61
CA VAL A 174 6.74 24.56 -19.05
C VAL A 174 6.49 23.10 -19.39
N TRP A 175 7.52 22.43 -19.89
CA TRP A 175 7.55 20.97 -20.04
C TRP A 175 8.81 20.38 -19.42
N GLU A 176 8.71 19.20 -18.82
CA GLU A 176 9.87 18.37 -18.49
C GLU A 176 10.14 17.39 -19.64
N THR A 177 11.36 17.41 -20.18
CA THR A 177 11.70 16.80 -21.48
C THR A 177 12.71 15.66 -21.38
N GLY A 178 13.22 15.37 -20.18
CA GLY A 178 14.26 14.38 -19.92
C GLY A 178 13.74 13.08 -19.31
N ASP A 179 14.64 12.30 -18.72
CA ASP A 179 14.27 11.13 -17.91
C ASP A 179 13.21 11.50 -16.87
N THR A 180 12.29 10.57 -16.62
CA THR A 180 11.20 10.72 -15.67
C THR A 180 11.35 9.81 -14.44
N SER A 181 12.45 9.05 -14.34
CA SER A 181 12.80 8.24 -13.18
C SER A 181 12.94 9.08 -11.93
N ASP A 182 12.45 8.60 -10.78
CA ASP A 182 12.37 9.45 -9.60
C ASP A 182 13.71 9.74 -8.90
N ASP A 183 14.74 8.97 -9.20
CA ASP A 183 16.08 9.11 -8.66
C ASP A 183 17.06 9.85 -9.58
N ARG A 184 16.62 10.32 -10.75
CA ARG A 184 17.43 11.12 -11.67
C ARG A 184 18.13 12.28 -10.98
N GLU A 185 19.42 12.46 -11.27
CA GLU A 185 20.24 13.54 -10.73
C GLU A 185 20.02 14.86 -11.48
N THR A 186 19.85 14.80 -12.81
CA THR A 186 19.66 15.98 -13.67
C THR A 186 18.28 16.01 -14.30
N ARG A 187 17.60 17.15 -14.20
CA ARG A 187 16.31 17.42 -14.85
C ARG A 187 16.48 18.32 -16.07
N ARG A 188 15.59 18.19 -17.06
CA ARG A 188 15.63 18.95 -18.31
C ARG A 188 14.24 19.54 -18.59
N PHE A 189 14.18 20.84 -18.86
CA PHE A 189 12.93 21.55 -19.07
C PHE A 189 12.96 22.43 -20.30
N ALA A 190 11.87 22.45 -21.07
CA ALA A 190 11.62 23.48 -22.06
C ALA A 190 10.67 24.52 -21.47
N ILE A 191 11.04 25.80 -21.52
CA ILE A 191 10.24 26.90 -20.96
C ILE A 191 10.10 27.98 -22.04
N ILE A 192 8.85 28.22 -22.44
CA ILE A 192 8.52 29.05 -23.59
C ILE A 192 7.53 30.13 -23.19
N THR A 193 7.72 31.33 -23.73
CA THR A 193 6.78 32.44 -23.54
C THR A 193 6.74 33.40 -24.72
N ASP A 194 5.82 34.35 -24.70
CA ASP A 194 5.76 35.47 -25.63
C ASP A 194 6.78 36.56 -25.24
N PRO A 195 7.37 37.31 -26.21
CA PRO A 195 8.30 38.41 -25.92
C PRO A 195 7.82 39.44 -24.90
N ALA A 196 6.50 39.64 -24.74
CA ALA A 196 5.96 40.53 -23.71
C ALA A 196 6.30 40.09 -22.26
N HIS A 197 6.55 38.79 -22.05
CA HIS A 197 6.79 38.18 -20.74
C HIS A 197 8.25 37.69 -20.57
N GLU A 198 9.17 38.14 -21.42
CA GLU A 198 10.61 37.84 -21.32
C GLU A 198 11.21 38.27 -19.95
N PRO A 199 10.85 39.43 -19.36
CA PRO A 199 11.32 39.80 -18.02
C PRO A 199 10.91 38.81 -16.93
N GLU A 200 9.68 38.30 -16.98
CA GLU A 200 9.12 37.31 -16.08
C GLU A 200 9.86 35.98 -16.23
N LEU A 201 10.08 35.53 -17.47
CA LEU A 201 10.88 34.33 -17.76
C LEU A 201 12.28 34.41 -17.13
N SER A 202 12.97 35.54 -17.33
CA SER A 202 14.31 35.75 -16.78
C SER A 202 14.30 35.83 -15.25
N ALA A 203 13.31 36.52 -14.66
CA ALA A 203 13.18 36.61 -13.21
C ALA A 203 12.85 35.27 -12.55
N TRP A 204 12.08 34.41 -13.24
CA TRP A 204 11.64 33.10 -12.74
C TRP A 204 12.74 32.04 -12.85
N THR A 205 13.55 32.08 -13.91
CA THR A 205 14.54 31.03 -14.25
C THR A 205 16.00 31.42 -14.02
N TRP A 206 16.40 32.69 -14.15
CA TRP A 206 17.81 33.09 -14.16
C TRP A 206 18.22 34.05 -13.04
N SER A 207 17.67 35.28 -13.07
CA SER A 207 17.94 36.33 -12.09
C SER A 207 17.04 37.52 -12.33
N ARG A 208 16.48 38.08 -11.25
CA ARG A 208 15.87 39.42 -11.29
C ARG A 208 16.95 40.47 -11.07
N ARG A 209 16.87 41.60 -11.79
CA ARG A 209 17.84 42.70 -11.67
C ARG A 209 17.89 43.21 -10.23
N GLY A 210 19.08 43.16 -9.60
CA GLY A 210 19.29 43.61 -8.22
C GLY A 210 18.85 42.62 -7.13
N ALA A 211 18.24 41.49 -7.48
CA ALA A 211 17.91 40.45 -6.51
C ALA A 211 19.13 39.57 -6.22
N THR A 212 19.32 39.25 -4.94
CA THR A 212 20.42 38.42 -4.46
C THR A 212 20.03 36.95 -4.28
N ASP A 213 18.74 36.65 -4.32
CA ASP A 213 18.19 35.33 -4.01
C ASP A 213 18.20 34.42 -5.24
N LEU A 214 18.07 33.10 -5.00
CA LEU A 214 17.78 32.14 -6.06
C LEU A 214 16.46 32.49 -6.77
N PRO A 215 16.40 32.41 -8.11
CA PRO A 215 15.15 32.52 -8.86
C PRO A 215 14.08 31.54 -8.34
N PRO A 216 12.79 31.90 -8.37
CA PRO A 216 11.68 31.03 -7.95
C PRO A 216 11.80 29.57 -8.42
N PHE A 217 12.00 29.35 -9.72
CA PHE A 217 12.06 27.99 -10.26
C PHE A 217 13.36 27.28 -9.88
N ALA A 218 14.48 27.98 -9.83
CA ALA A 218 15.74 27.41 -9.34
C ALA A 218 15.63 26.99 -7.87
N ARG A 219 14.96 27.79 -7.03
CA ARG A 219 14.69 27.48 -5.62
C ARG A 219 13.76 26.28 -5.49
N TYR A 220 12.71 26.18 -6.30
CA TYR A 220 11.86 24.99 -6.40
C TYR A 220 12.68 23.74 -6.73
N LEU A 221 13.49 23.81 -7.80
CA LEU A 221 14.30 22.69 -8.27
C LEU A 221 15.34 22.25 -7.24
N MET A 222 15.95 23.19 -6.51
CA MET A 222 16.85 22.89 -5.40
C MET A 222 16.16 22.05 -4.32
N HIS A 223 14.95 22.43 -3.91
CA HIS A 223 14.21 21.68 -2.88
C HIS A 223 13.75 20.32 -3.38
N VAL A 224 13.30 20.21 -4.64
CA VAL A 224 12.99 18.91 -5.24
C VAL A 224 14.24 18.04 -5.36
N ALA A 225 15.40 18.61 -5.65
CA ALA A 225 16.67 17.88 -5.66
C ALA A 225 16.99 17.29 -4.28
N LYS A 226 16.72 18.02 -3.18
CA LYS A 226 16.83 17.47 -1.81
C LYS A 226 15.95 16.25 -1.60
N ILE A 227 14.69 16.29 -2.07
CA ILE A 227 13.76 15.16 -1.93
C ILE A 227 14.29 13.94 -2.69
N ARG A 228 14.73 14.12 -3.94
CA ARG A 228 15.28 13.05 -4.78
C ARG A 228 16.60 12.50 -4.24
N ASP A 229 17.38 13.34 -3.57
CA ASP A 229 18.57 12.90 -2.85
C ASP A 229 18.25 11.97 -1.68
N GLN A 230 17.24 12.33 -0.87
CA GLN A 230 16.77 11.43 0.19
C GLN A 230 16.28 10.10 -0.37
N LEU A 231 15.63 10.09 -1.54
CA LEU A 231 15.26 8.85 -2.22
C LEU A 231 16.48 8.00 -2.60
N ARG A 232 17.53 8.61 -3.19
CA ARG A 232 18.77 7.90 -3.54
C ARG A 232 19.46 7.32 -2.31
N VAL A 233 19.62 8.13 -1.26
CA VAL A 233 20.17 7.69 0.03
C VAL A 233 19.37 6.52 0.58
N ARG A 234 18.03 6.61 0.56
CA ARG A 234 17.14 5.55 1.04
C ARG A 234 17.27 4.25 0.23
N ARG A 235 17.44 4.34 -1.10
CA ARG A 235 17.62 3.18 -2.00
C ARG A 235 18.96 2.47 -1.80
N GLN A 236 19.99 3.19 -1.38
CA GLN A 236 21.31 2.62 -1.07
C GLN A 236 21.38 2.04 0.35
N ALA A 237 20.49 2.48 1.25
CA ALA A 237 20.39 1.94 2.59
C ALA A 237 19.68 0.57 2.58
N PRO A 238 20.10 -0.38 3.45
CA PRO A 238 19.39 -1.64 3.66
C PRO A 238 17.89 -1.42 3.93
N GLY A 239 17.06 -2.35 3.47
CA GLY A 239 15.63 -2.32 3.77
C GLY A 239 15.37 -2.44 5.28
N THR A 240 14.27 -1.87 5.76
CA THR A 240 13.91 -1.89 7.19
C THR A 240 13.82 -3.32 7.74
N THR A 241 13.34 -4.27 6.93
CA THR A 241 13.30 -5.70 7.26
C THR A 241 14.68 -6.35 7.33
N GLU A 242 15.58 -6.01 6.41
CA GLU A 242 16.97 -6.53 6.43
C GLU A 242 17.71 -6.04 7.68
N LEU A 243 17.44 -4.79 8.10
CA LEU A 243 17.99 -4.23 9.33
C LEU A 243 17.47 -4.94 10.57
N CYS A 244 16.16 -5.17 10.67
CA CYS A 244 15.58 -5.95 11.78
C CYS A 244 16.20 -7.35 11.85
N GLN A 245 16.34 -8.04 10.71
CA GLN A 245 16.99 -9.35 10.65
C GLN A 245 18.45 -9.28 11.15
N ARG A 246 19.22 -8.27 10.74
CA ARG A 246 20.60 -8.09 11.22
C ARG A 246 20.67 -7.84 12.72
N VAL A 247 19.69 -7.13 13.29
CA VAL A 247 19.60 -6.91 14.72
C VAL A 247 19.20 -8.20 15.44
N GLU A 248 18.20 -8.92 14.96
CA GLU A 248 17.79 -10.23 15.49
C GLU A 248 18.94 -11.25 15.46
N ASP A 249 19.67 -11.34 14.34
CA ASP A 249 20.85 -12.19 14.19
C ASP A 249 21.98 -11.80 15.15
N THR A 250 22.09 -10.51 15.47
CA THR A 250 23.05 -10.00 16.45
C THR A 250 22.60 -10.41 17.85
N VAL A 251 21.33 -10.21 18.18
CA VAL A 251 20.73 -10.62 19.47
C VAL A 251 20.85 -12.14 19.68
N ALA A 252 20.56 -12.94 18.65
CA ALA A 252 20.70 -14.39 18.69
C ALA A 252 22.15 -14.84 18.98
N ARG A 253 23.15 -14.10 18.51
CA ARG A 253 24.58 -14.36 18.78
C ARG A 253 25.00 -14.04 20.22
N PHE A 254 24.30 -13.15 20.92
CA PHE A 254 24.61 -12.77 22.31
C PHE A 254 23.80 -13.54 23.37
N GLY A 255 22.86 -14.40 22.97
CA GLY A 255 22.17 -15.35 23.85
C GLY A 255 21.47 -14.67 25.05
N ASP A 256 21.68 -15.22 26.26
CA ASP A 256 21.03 -14.78 27.51
C ASP A 256 21.59 -13.47 28.11
N ALA A 257 22.63 -12.87 27.51
CA ALA A 257 23.23 -11.63 28.02
C ALA A 257 22.38 -10.36 27.77
N GLY A 258 21.20 -10.53 27.17
CA GLY A 258 20.30 -9.44 26.78
C GLY A 258 20.78 -8.69 25.53
N VAL A 259 19.90 -7.86 24.97
CA VAL A 259 20.22 -7.06 23.78
C VAL A 259 21.30 -6.01 24.12
N PRO A 260 22.47 -5.98 23.44
CA PRO A 260 23.52 -5.02 23.75
C PRO A 260 23.03 -3.57 23.62
N THR A 261 23.47 -2.67 24.50
CA THR A 261 23.19 -1.22 24.39
C THR A 261 23.58 -0.64 23.02
N ALA A 262 24.60 -1.24 22.39
CA ALA A 262 25.03 -0.88 21.04
C ALA A 262 23.96 -1.14 19.96
N ALA A 263 23.12 -2.17 20.12
CA ALA A 263 22.04 -2.50 19.19
C ALA A 263 20.89 -1.49 19.30
N HIS A 264 20.43 -1.17 20.52
CA HIS A 264 19.46 -0.09 20.76
C HIS A 264 20.01 1.24 20.25
N SER A 265 21.27 1.56 20.53
CA SER A 265 21.89 2.80 20.02
C SER A 265 21.94 2.85 18.49
N ALA A 266 22.12 1.70 17.82
CA ALA A 266 22.07 1.62 16.36
C ALA A 266 20.64 1.81 15.82
N LEU A 267 19.64 1.19 16.46
CA LEU A 267 18.22 1.38 16.14
C LEU A 267 17.79 2.83 16.36
N SER A 268 18.10 3.43 17.50
CA SER A 268 17.76 4.83 17.79
C SER A 268 18.41 5.79 16.79
N ARG A 269 19.67 5.56 16.37
CA ARG A 269 20.30 6.35 15.30
C ARG A 269 19.57 6.19 13.96
N MET A 270 19.10 4.99 13.64
CA MET A 270 18.37 4.72 12.40
C MET A 270 16.98 5.35 12.41
N ILE A 271 16.22 5.17 13.49
CA ILE A 271 14.93 5.85 13.73
C ILE A 271 15.11 7.35 13.55
N THR A 272 16.11 7.92 14.24
CA THR A 272 16.42 9.35 14.11
C THR A 272 16.74 9.73 12.67
N SER A 273 17.54 8.93 11.96
CA SER A 273 17.85 9.16 10.55
C SER A 273 16.58 9.19 9.70
N LEU A 274 15.71 8.17 9.80
CA LEU A 274 14.47 8.09 9.04
C LEU A 274 13.51 9.24 9.36
N THR A 275 13.35 9.59 10.64
CA THR A 275 12.53 10.73 11.05
C THR A 275 13.09 12.06 10.52
N VAL A 276 14.41 12.24 10.53
CA VAL A 276 15.07 13.42 9.95
C VAL A 276 14.90 13.46 8.43
N MET A 277 15.05 12.33 7.73
CA MET A 277 14.80 12.23 6.30
C MET A 277 13.34 12.57 5.98
N ALA A 278 12.38 11.99 6.70
CA ALA A 278 10.94 12.25 6.53
C ALA A 278 10.60 13.73 6.71
N LYS A 279 11.15 14.36 7.76
CA LYS A 279 11.01 15.79 8.01
C LYS A 279 11.65 16.62 6.89
N THR A 280 12.81 16.21 6.40
CA THR A 280 13.53 16.89 5.30
C THR A 280 12.72 16.85 4.01
N VAL A 281 12.09 15.72 3.68
CA VAL A 281 11.21 15.59 2.50
C VAL A 281 10.02 16.55 2.61
N ARG A 282 9.29 16.50 3.73
CA ARG A 282 8.12 17.36 3.97
C ARG A 282 8.48 18.84 3.89
N VAL A 283 9.49 19.27 4.66
CA VAL A 283 9.92 20.68 4.69
C VAL A 283 10.47 21.13 3.34
N SER A 284 11.16 20.25 2.60
CA SER A 284 11.61 20.58 1.25
C SER A 284 10.44 20.78 0.30
N TRP A 285 9.40 19.94 0.39
CA TRP A 285 8.19 20.12 -0.41
C TRP A 285 7.48 21.44 -0.08
N ASP A 286 7.26 21.73 1.20
CA ASP A 286 6.61 22.97 1.65
C ASP A 286 7.35 24.21 1.09
N ASN A 287 8.68 24.20 1.16
CA ASN A 287 9.51 25.28 0.61
C ASN A 287 9.52 25.31 -0.92
N ALA A 288 9.46 24.16 -1.59
CA ALA A 288 9.36 24.08 -3.04
C ALA A 288 8.04 24.73 -3.50
N ALA A 289 6.93 24.33 -2.90
CA ALA A 289 5.61 24.85 -3.23
C ALA A 289 5.51 26.37 -2.99
N ALA A 290 6.04 26.84 -1.86
CA ALA A 290 6.11 28.27 -1.56
C ALA A 290 6.98 29.05 -2.56
N ALA A 291 8.06 28.46 -3.08
CA ALA A 291 8.98 29.13 -4.01
C ALA A 291 8.32 29.53 -5.34
N ILE A 292 7.30 28.79 -5.79
CA ILE A 292 6.59 29.06 -7.05
C ILE A 292 5.11 29.43 -6.85
N GLY A 293 4.68 29.67 -5.60
CA GLY A 293 3.36 30.25 -5.30
C GLY A 293 2.16 29.33 -5.53
N ILE A 294 2.29 28.01 -5.30
CA ILE A 294 1.18 27.07 -5.52
C ILE A 294 0.12 27.24 -4.42
N GLU A 295 -1.02 27.85 -4.76
CA GLU A 295 -2.23 27.86 -3.93
C GLU A 295 -3.26 26.83 -4.44
N SER A 296 -3.19 25.59 -3.95
CA SER A 296 -4.28 24.60 -3.85
C SER A 296 -5.07 24.13 -5.10
N SER A 297 -4.93 24.70 -6.30
CA SER A 297 -5.57 24.18 -7.52
C SER A 297 -4.52 23.83 -8.58
N ILE A 298 -4.00 22.61 -8.55
CA ILE A 298 -3.08 22.11 -9.58
C ILE A 298 -3.87 21.23 -10.54
N GLU A 299 -3.68 21.44 -11.84
CA GLU A 299 -4.20 20.53 -12.87
C GLU A 299 -3.73 19.09 -12.65
N THR A 300 -4.64 18.14 -12.86
CA THR A 300 -4.35 16.70 -12.83
C THR A 300 -3.30 16.37 -13.89
N ASN A 301 -2.16 15.79 -13.45
CA ASN A 301 -1.06 15.26 -14.27
C ASN A 301 0.04 16.24 -14.76
N SER A 302 0.30 17.35 -14.04
CA SER A 302 1.44 18.25 -14.30
C SER A 302 2.77 17.78 -13.67
N VAL A 303 3.89 18.38 -14.09
CA VAL A 303 5.23 18.13 -13.50
C VAL A 303 5.29 18.41 -12.00
N ILE A 304 4.57 19.41 -11.54
CA ILE A 304 4.47 19.78 -10.12
C ILE A 304 3.67 18.73 -9.35
N THR A 305 2.55 18.26 -9.92
CA THR A 305 1.72 17.20 -9.31
C THR A 305 2.50 15.90 -9.14
N ARG A 306 3.42 15.59 -10.06
CA ARG A 306 4.33 14.45 -9.93
C ARG A 306 5.32 14.61 -8.79
N ASP A 307 5.95 15.78 -8.68
CA ASP A 307 6.88 16.07 -7.59
C ASP A 307 6.16 16.05 -6.22
N HIS A 308 4.90 16.53 -6.16
CA HIS A 308 4.05 16.44 -4.97
C HIS A 308 3.76 14.98 -4.58
N THR A 309 3.32 14.17 -5.54
CA THR A 309 3.02 12.75 -5.32
C THR A 309 4.24 12.01 -4.79
N LEU A 310 5.42 12.26 -5.36
CA LEU A 310 6.68 11.68 -4.88
C LEU A 310 6.99 12.10 -3.44
N ALA A 311 6.89 13.39 -3.14
CA ALA A 311 7.18 13.92 -1.81
C ALA A 311 6.25 13.32 -0.74
N THR A 312 4.96 13.26 -1.03
CA THR A 312 3.94 12.70 -0.13
C THR A 312 4.17 11.22 0.10
N TRP A 313 4.39 10.44 -0.97
CA TRP A 313 4.67 9.02 -0.86
C TRP A 313 5.95 8.75 -0.06
N LEU A 314 7.05 9.45 -0.37
CA LEU A 314 8.34 9.22 0.29
C LEU A 314 8.29 9.64 1.76
N HIS A 315 7.62 10.75 2.08
CA HIS A 315 7.40 11.17 3.46
C HIS A 315 6.65 10.10 4.26
N GLN A 316 5.57 9.55 3.70
CA GLN A 316 4.79 8.50 4.35
C GLN A 316 5.63 7.25 4.56
N GLN A 317 6.32 6.76 3.51
CA GLN A 317 7.16 5.57 3.62
C GLN A 317 8.26 5.70 4.68
N LEU A 318 8.94 6.85 4.77
CA LEU A 318 9.98 7.08 5.78
C LEU A 318 9.41 7.17 7.19
N THR A 319 8.23 7.76 7.35
CA THR A 319 7.53 7.84 8.65
C THR A 319 7.10 6.46 9.10
N ASP A 320 6.47 5.70 8.20
CA ASP A 320 6.07 4.32 8.41
C ASP A 320 7.27 3.43 8.79
N ASP A 321 8.41 3.58 8.11
CA ASP A 321 9.64 2.85 8.42
C ASP A 321 10.19 3.21 9.82
N ALA A 322 10.14 4.49 10.20
CA ALA A 322 10.58 4.95 11.52
C ALA A 322 9.68 4.42 12.64
N GLU A 323 8.36 4.49 12.47
CA GLU A 323 7.38 3.95 13.42
C GLU A 323 7.54 2.45 13.61
N TYR A 324 7.79 1.71 12.52
CA TYR A 324 8.08 0.28 12.61
C TYR A 324 9.32 -0.01 13.47
N LEU A 325 10.41 0.73 13.26
CA LEU A 325 11.62 0.54 14.05
C LEU A 325 11.44 0.96 15.52
N ILE A 326 10.60 1.97 15.81
CA ILE A 326 10.23 2.35 17.18
C ILE A 326 9.53 1.18 17.86
N HIS A 327 8.51 0.58 17.23
CA HIS A 327 7.82 -0.58 17.79
C HIS A 327 8.75 -1.78 17.96
N PHE A 328 9.64 -2.03 17.00
CA PHE A 328 10.65 -3.08 17.10
C PHE A 328 11.62 -2.88 18.27
N ASP A 329 12.09 -1.64 18.50
CA ASP A 329 12.95 -1.30 19.65
C ASP A 329 12.20 -1.47 20.98
N GLU A 330 10.91 -1.09 21.04
CA GLU A 330 10.05 -1.34 22.21
C GLU A 330 9.83 -2.84 22.50
N GLU A 331 9.60 -3.65 21.47
CA GLU A 331 9.45 -5.11 21.61
C GLU A 331 10.75 -5.77 22.08
N LEU A 332 11.91 -5.33 21.57
CA LEU A 332 13.21 -5.77 22.06
C LEU A 332 13.39 -5.45 23.55
N LEU A 333 13.01 -4.23 23.99
CA LEU A 333 13.04 -3.83 25.40
C LEU A 333 12.10 -4.68 26.27
N ARG A 334 10.87 -4.96 25.80
CA ARG A 334 9.90 -5.81 26.50
C ARG A 334 10.37 -7.26 26.60
N GLY A 335 10.96 -7.81 25.54
CA GLY A 335 11.56 -9.14 25.53
C GLY A 335 12.73 -9.26 26.51
N ASN A 336 13.53 -8.21 26.67
CA ASN A 336 14.64 -8.14 27.63
C ASN A 336 14.13 -8.09 29.09
N ALA A 337 13.06 -7.34 29.35
CA ALA A 337 12.42 -7.25 30.66
C ALA A 337 11.77 -8.59 31.07
N PHE A 338 11.15 -9.31 30.13
CA PHE A 338 10.55 -10.61 30.38
C PHE A 338 11.63 -11.69 30.67
N ARG A 339 12.74 -11.69 29.92
CA ARG A 339 13.86 -12.65 30.10
C ARG A 339 14.70 -12.38 31.35
N SER A 340 14.84 -11.13 31.79
CA SER A 340 15.47 -10.80 33.08
C SER A 340 14.65 -11.28 34.29
N SER A 341 13.34 -11.55 34.12
CA SER A 341 12.46 -12.01 35.20
C SER A 341 12.33 -13.53 35.31
N SER A 342 12.91 -14.28 34.36
CA SER A 342 12.71 -15.73 34.24
C SER A 342 13.84 -16.59 34.82
N GLN A 343 14.68 -16.08 35.72
CA GLN A 343 15.61 -16.92 36.49
C GLN A 343 15.03 -17.29 37.87
N ALA A 344 14.92 -18.61 38.05
CA ALA A 344 14.60 -19.38 39.26
C ALA A 344 13.11 -19.62 39.57
N VAL A 345 12.49 -20.55 38.84
CA VAL A 345 11.65 -21.60 39.46
C VAL A 345 11.99 -22.93 38.78
N GLU A 346 12.64 -23.84 39.50
CA GLU A 346 12.86 -25.22 39.06
C GLU A 346 11.52 -25.98 39.00
N PRO A 347 11.34 -26.89 38.01
CA PRO A 347 10.12 -27.68 37.90
C PRO A 347 10.10 -28.76 38.98
N THR A 348 9.17 -28.64 39.93
CA THR A 348 8.78 -29.77 40.79
C THR A 348 7.96 -30.75 39.95
N PRO A 349 8.19 -32.08 40.05
CA PRO A 349 7.49 -33.06 39.22
C PRO A 349 5.99 -33.03 39.49
N THR A 350 5.21 -32.67 38.46
CA THR A 350 3.75 -32.59 38.53
C THR A 350 3.17 -33.98 38.70
N ALA A 351 2.49 -34.17 39.84
CA ALA A 351 1.58 -35.27 40.04
C ALA A 351 0.48 -35.25 38.96
N THR A 352 0.09 -36.45 38.54
CA THR A 352 -1.02 -36.75 37.64
C THR A 352 -2.26 -35.93 38.00
N PRO A 353 -2.92 -35.21 37.06
CA PRO A 353 -4.11 -34.44 37.37
C PRO A 353 -5.26 -35.40 37.67
N GLN A 354 -5.75 -35.36 38.91
CA GLN A 354 -7.06 -35.91 39.22
C GLN A 354 -8.12 -35.07 38.51
N ARG A 355 -8.89 -35.73 37.65
CA ARG A 355 -10.00 -35.20 36.90
C ARG A 355 -11.12 -34.80 37.88
N GLN A 356 -11.22 -33.51 38.22
CA GLN A 356 -12.46 -32.98 38.80
C GLN A 356 -13.47 -32.84 37.67
N GLU A 357 -14.46 -33.72 37.66
CA GLU A 357 -15.60 -33.69 36.73
C GLU A 357 -16.40 -32.41 36.96
N SER A 358 -16.07 -31.38 36.19
CA SER A 358 -16.98 -30.25 35.95
C SER A 358 -18.12 -30.77 35.05
N PRO A 359 -19.39 -30.39 35.27
CA PRO A 359 -20.46 -30.78 34.37
C PRO A 359 -20.15 -30.29 32.95
N THR A 360 -20.32 -31.18 31.97
CA THR A 360 -20.11 -30.89 30.55
C THR A 360 -21.14 -29.86 30.06
N GLN A 361 -20.69 -28.71 29.56
CA GLN A 361 -21.56 -27.68 28.98
C GLN A 361 -22.13 -28.16 27.64
N THR A 362 -23.45 -28.03 27.46
CA THR A 362 -24.17 -28.39 26.24
C THR A 362 -24.44 -27.16 25.39
N VAL A 363 -24.00 -27.18 24.14
CA VAL A 363 -24.13 -26.06 23.19
C VAL A 363 -24.99 -26.48 22.00
N LEU A 364 -26.01 -25.69 21.70
CA LEU A 364 -26.81 -25.79 20.49
C LEU A 364 -26.44 -24.66 19.53
N VAL A 365 -25.90 -25.01 18.37
CA VAL A 365 -25.53 -24.06 17.33
C VAL A 365 -26.54 -24.12 16.20
N VAL A 366 -27.09 -22.97 15.80
CA VAL A 366 -28.07 -22.86 14.71
C VAL A 366 -27.36 -22.39 13.44
N ALA A 367 -27.32 -23.25 12.42
CA ALA A 367 -26.65 -22.99 11.16
C ALA A 367 -27.58 -23.17 9.97
N ASP A 368 -27.30 -22.44 8.89
CA ASP A 368 -27.96 -22.60 7.60
C ASP A 368 -27.46 -23.84 6.84
N SER A 369 -26.23 -24.28 7.12
CA SER A 369 -25.61 -25.47 6.54
C SER A 369 -24.45 -25.99 7.39
N TRP A 370 -24.11 -27.28 7.26
CA TRP A 370 -22.88 -27.84 7.84
C TRP A 370 -21.68 -27.62 6.92
N SER A 371 -21.90 -27.77 5.61
CA SER A 371 -20.92 -27.49 4.55
C SER A 371 -21.41 -26.35 3.66
N GLY A 372 -20.51 -25.43 3.30
CA GLY A 372 -20.84 -24.29 2.44
C GLY A 372 -19.71 -23.90 1.49
N HIS A 373 -20.00 -22.95 0.60
CA HIS A 373 -19.00 -22.31 -0.27
C HIS A 373 -17.98 -21.50 0.54
N VAL A 374 -16.87 -21.09 -0.11
CA VAL A 374 -15.89 -20.17 0.47
C VAL A 374 -16.62 -18.92 0.99
N GLU A 375 -16.24 -18.44 2.18
CA GLU A 375 -16.80 -17.24 2.84
C GLU A 375 -18.22 -17.36 3.39
N SER A 376 -18.86 -18.52 3.28
CA SER A 376 -20.12 -18.81 4.00
C SER A 376 -19.92 -18.91 5.51
N ILE A 377 -21.01 -18.77 6.29
CA ILE A 377 -21.02 -18.97 7.75
C ILE A 377 -20.41 -20.32 8.14
N ALA A 378 -20.65 -21.37 7.34
CA ALA A 378 -20.11 -22.71 7.55
C ALA A 378 -18.56 -22.75 7.58
N THR A 379 -17.88 -21.81 6.90
CA THR A 379 -16.41 -21.70 6.89
C THR A 379 -15.85 -21.41 8.29
N LEU A 380 -16.57 -20.62 9.08
CA LEU A 380 -16.25 -20.35 10.49
C LEU A 380 -16.92 -21.37 11.43
N ASN A 381 -18.21 -21.64 11.20
CA ASN A 381 -19.06 -22.35 12.13
C ASN A 381 -18.62 -23.81 12.36
N ARG A 382 -18.35 -24.56 11.29
CA ARG A 382 -17.95 -25.96 11.42
C ARG A 382 -16.68 -26.10 12.28
N PRO A 383 -15.54 -25.43 11.96
CA PRO A 383 -14.35 -25.50 12.81
C PRO A 383 -14.59 -25.07 14.26
N LEU A 384 -15.48 -24.10 14.49
CA LEU A 384 -15.85 -23.66 15.84
C LEU A 384 -16.59 -24.76 16.61
N CYS A 385 -17.59 -25.41 16.00
CA CYS A 385 -18.29 -26.56 16.58
C CYS A 385 -17.34 -27.71 16.92
N GLU A 386 -16.46 -28.07 15.98
CA GLU A 386 -15.45 -29.11 16.19
C GLU A 386 -14.49 -28.76 17.34
N ALA A 387 -14.13 -27.48 17.47
CA ALA A 387 -13.25 -27.02 18.53
C ALA A 387 -13.92 -27.02 19.91
N MET A 388 -15.19 -26.60 20.00
CA MET A 388 -15.98 -26.71 21.22
C MET A 388 -16.10 -28.16 21.68
N ALA A 389 -16.39 -29.09 20.77
CA ALA A 389 -16.42 -30.51 21.07
C ALA A 389 -15.05 -31.03 21.56
N ARG A 390 -13.96 -30.60 20.92
CA ARG A 390 -12.59 -30.99 21.28
C ARG A 390 -12.15 -30.50 22.66
N VAL A 391 -12.60 -29.32 23.09
CA VAL A 391 -12.32 -28.81 24.44
C VAL A 391 -13.28 -29.35 25.51
N GLY A 392 -14.21 -30.22 25.11
CA GLY A 392 -15.02 -31.04 26.01
C GLY A 392 -16.49 -30.66 26.13
N ALA A 393 -17.00 -29.72 25.32
CA ALA A 393 -18.42 -29.39 25.29
C ALA A 393 -19.24 -30.45 24.55
N ASP A 394 -20.51 -30.60 24.92
CA ASP A 394 -21.45 -31.43 24.18
C ASP A 394 -22.16 -30.59 23.10
N VAL A 395 -21.79 -30.77 21.83
CA VAL A 395 -22.19 -29.85 20.76
C VAL A 395 -23.26 -30.47 19.86
N TYR A 396 -24.41 -29.80 19.81
CA TYR A 396 -25.47 -30.03 18.84
C TYR A 396 -25.43 -28.93 17.77
N CYS A 397 -25.44 -29.30 16.49
CA CYS A 397 -25.55 -28.36 15.39
C CYS A 397 -26.85 -28.60 14.64
N LEU A 398 -27.79 -27.66 14.72
CA LEU A 398 -29.06 -27.70 14.01
C LEU A 398 -28.87 -27.11 12.61
N VAL A 399 -29.27 -27.88 11.59
CA VAL A 399 -29.28 -27.48 10.17
C VAL A 399 -30.62 -27.82 9.53
N PRO A 400 -31.02 -27.18 8.41
CA PRO A 400 -32.27 -27.52 7.74
C PRO A 400 -32.32 -28.99 7.33
N THR A 401 -31.24 -29.47 6.69
CA THR A 401 -31.04 -30.86 6.29
C THR A 401 -29.53 -31.17 6.24
N SER A 402 -29.16 -32.44 6.34
CA SER A 402 -27.78 -32.90 6.23
C SER A 402 -27.66 -34.17 5.38
N THR A 403 -26.53 -34.31 4.69
CA THR A 403 -26.19 -35.52 3.93
C THR A 403 -25.59 -36.61 4.83
N GLY A 404 -25.47 -37.84 4.31
CA GLY A 404 -24.78 -38.92 5.04
C GLY A 404 -23.32 -38.57 5.33
N GLU A 405 -22.62 -37.98 4.36
CA GLU A 405 -21.22 -37.58 4.50
C GLU A 405 -21.03 -36.50 5.58
N GLU A 406 -21.92 -35.49 5.62
CA GLU A 406 -21.86 -34.44 6.63
C GLU A 406 -22.08 -34.98 8.05
N ARG A 407 -23.04 -35.90 8.21
CA ARG A 407 -23.29 -36.56 9.50
C ARG A 407 -22.09 -37.41 9.94
N ASP A 408 -21.41 -38.07 9.01
CA ASP A 408 -20.20 -38.81 9.29
C ASP A 408 -19.03 -37.89 9.69
N GLN A 409 -18.84 -36.79 8.96
CA GLN A 409 -17.84 -35.77 9.29
C GLN A 409 -18.09 -35.16 10.68
N ALA A 410 -19.31 -34.73 10.97
CA ALA A 410 -19.68 -34.16 12.27
C ALA A 410 -19.46 -35.17 13.41
N ARG A 411 -19.93 -36.41 13.24
CA ARG A 411 -19.75 -37.47 14.24
C ARG A 411 -18.27 -37.76 14.52
N ASN A 412 -17.43 -37.81 13.48
CA ASN A 412 -15.99 -38.02 13.64
C ASN A 412 -15.29 -36.89 14.40
N ALA A 413 -15.87 -35.68 14.38
CA ALA A 413 -15.38 -34.53 15.13
C ALA A 413 -16.05 -34.36 16.52
N GLY A 414 -16.91 -35.30 16.93
CA GLY A 414 -17.63 -35.24 18.20
C GLY A 414 -18.82 -34.28 18.22
N VAL A 415 -19.33 -33.88 17.05
CA VAL A 415 -20.48 -32.98 16.91
C VAL A 415 -21.73 -33.78 16.53
N LYS A 416 -22.84 -33.50 17.19
CA LYS A 416 -24.16 -34.09 16.91
C LYS A 416 -24.89 -33.21 15.90
N LEU A 417 -24.82 -33.57 14.63
CA LEU A 417 -25.56 -32.87 13.58
C LEU A 417 -27.04 -33.29 13.62
N VAL A 418 -27.93 -32.30 13.69
CA VAL A 418 -29.38 -32.48 13.87
C VAL A 418 -30.12 -31.83 12.71
N ASP A 419 -30.94 -32.61 12.02
CA ASP A 419 -31.84 -32.11 10.98
C ASP A 419 -33.07 -31.45 11.61
N ALA A 420 -33.45 -30.28 11.10
CA ALA A 420 -34.68 -29.62 11.48
C ALA A 420 -35.91 -30.44 11.07
N LEU A 421 -36.95 -30.42 11.91
CA LEU A 421 -38.19 -31.10 11.58
C LEU A 421 -38.91 -30.37 10.44
N THR A 422 -39.16 -31.06 9.33
CA THR A 422 -39.86 -30.49 8.17
C THR A 422 -41.23 -31.14 7.93
N VAL A 423 -42.11 -30.44 7.23
CA VAL A 423 -43.39 -30.94 6.68
C VAL A 423 -43.57 -30.40 5.25
N PRO A 424 -44.39 -31.03 4.39
CA PRO A 424 -44.60 -30.55 3.02
C PRO A 424 -45.02 -29.07 2.97
N GLY A 425 -44.33 -28.28 2.15
CA GLY A 425 -44.59 -26.85 1.95
C GLY A 425 -43.84 -25.90 2.89
N MET A 426 -43.09 -26.42 3.87
CA MET A 426 -42.29 -25.62 4.80
C MET A 426 -40.94 -25.23 4.20
N SER A 427 -40.53 -23.98 4.37
CA SER A 427 -39.20 -23.50 4.01
C SER A 427 -38.14 -23.94 5.03
N GLU A 428 -36.86 -23.94 4.62
CA GLU A 428 -35.73 -24.25 5.50
C GLU A 428 -35.65 -23.33 6.73
N ARG A 429 -35.98 -22.05 6.54
CA ARG A 429 -36.01 -21.08 7.64
C ARG A 429 -37.13 -21.40 8.64
N GLU A 430 -38.30 -21.80 8.15
CA GLU A 430 -39.43 -22.18 9.01
C GLU A 430 -39.16 -23.49 9.76
N SER A 431 -38.46 -24.46 9.14
CA SER A 431 -38.12 -25.71 9.82
C SER A 431 -37.15 -25.47 10.98
N LEU A 432 -36.17 -24.59 10.81
CA LEU A 432 -35.20 -24.21 11.85
C LEU A 432 -35.84 -23.50 13.06
N LEU A 433 -37.03 -22.90 12.93
CA LEU A 433 -37.75 -22.26 14.04
C LEU A 433 -38.46 -23.26 14.96
N ARG A 434 -38.59 -24.53 14.56
CA ARG A 434 -39.26 -25.56 15.37
C ARG A 434 -38.33 -26.07 16.46
N LYS A 435 -38.92 -26.56 17.57
CA LYS A 435 -38.18 -27.28 18.62
C LYS A 435 -37.28 -28.35 17.97
N PRO A 436 -35.95 -28.27 18.14
CA PRO A 436 -35.02 -29.26 17.62
C PRO A 436 -35.34 -30.66 18.15
N PRO A 437 -35.19 -31.71 17.34
CA PRO A 437 -35.43 -33.09 17.77
C PRO A 437 -34.25 -33.63 18.59
N ILE A 438 -33.86 -32.91 19.64
CA ILE A 438 -32.90 -33.35 20.66
C ILE A 438 -33.64 -34.08 21.79
N PRO A 439 -33.00 -35.03 22.51
CA PRO A 439 -33.64 -35.73 23.62
C PRO A 439 -34.15 -34.77 24.70
N ASP A 440 -35.35 -35.02 25.25
CA ASP A 440 -36.00 -34.11 26.20
C ASP A 440 -35.27 -33.96 27.55
N ASP A 441 -34.37 -34.89 27.87
CA ASP A 441 -33.51 -34.86 29.06
C ASP A 441 -32.24 -34.02 28.87
N VAL A 442 -31.95 -33.57 27.65
CA VAL A 442 -30.80 -32.70 27.36
C VAL A 442 -31.12 -31.26 27.77
N VAL A 443 -30.34 -30.74 28.71
CA VAL A 443 -30.37 -29.33 29.09
C VAL A 443 -29.39 -28.57 28.19
N VAL A 444 -29.89 -27.60 27.42
CA VAL A 444 -29.05 -26.73 26.59
C VAL A 444 -28.59 -25.54 27.42
N ASP A 445 -27.27 -25.39 27.61
CA ASP A 445 -26.69 -24.30 28.38
C ASP A 445 -26.45 -23.05 27.52
N THR A 446 -26.18 -23.22 26.23
CA THR A 446 -25.84 -22.12 25.31
C THR A 446 -26.45 -22.34 23.94
N ILE A 447 -27.05 -21.29 23.37
CA ILE A 447 -27.57 -21.29 22.00
C ILE A 447 -26.83 -20.24 21.19
N ILE A 448 -26.30 -20.62 20.04
CA ILE A 448 -25.51 -19.75 19.15
C ILE A 448 -26.26 -19.51 17.84
N GLY A 449 -26.43 -18.23 17.49
CA GLY A 449 -26.92 -17.79 16.18
C GLY A 449 -25.92 -16.88 15.46
N HIS A 450 -26.02 -16.80 14.14
CA HIS A 450 -25.09 -16.08 13.27
C HIS A 450 -25.80 -14.99 12.45
N GLY A 451 -25.49 -13.74 12.78
CA GLY A 451 -25.96 -12.54 12.09
C GLY A 451 -27.46 -12.54 11.81
N ARG A 452 -27.86 -11.86 10.73
CA ARG A 452 -29.26 -11.88 10.24
C ARG A 452 -29.70 -13.21 9.61
N VAL A 453 -28.82 -14.20 9.46
CA VAL A 453 -29.17 -15.50 8.85
C VAL A 453 -29.86 -16.37 9.89
N THR A 454 -29.14 -16.74 10.96
CA THR A 454 -29.68 -17.61 12.01
C THR A 454 -29.85 -16.94 13.37
N GLY A 455 -29.40 -15.69 13.57
CA GLY A 455 -29.51 -14.98 14.86
C GLY A 455 -30.95 -14.83 15.36
N GLN A 456 -31.88 -14.42 14.49
CA GLN A 456 -33.32 -14.35 14.83
C GLN A 456 -33.93 -15.72 15.18
N ILE A 457 -33.40 -16.80 14.62
CA ILE A 457 -33.88 -18.17 14.85
C ILE A 457 -33.36 -18.64 16.21
N ALA A 458 -32.06 -18.47 16.46
CA ALA A 458 -31.45 -18.76 17.75
C ALA A 458 -32.16 -18.01 18.90
N GLN A 459 -32.48 -16.73 18.68
CA GLN A 459 -33.26 -15.95 19.63
C GLN A 459 -34.65 -16.55 19.89
N ALA A 460 -35.39 -16.92 18.86
CA ALA A 460 -36.72 -17.52 19.01
C ALA A 460 -36.64 -18.86 19.75
N LEU A 461 -35.70 -19.73 19.38
CA LEU A 461 -35.47 -21.00 20.05
C LEU A 461 -35.09 -20.83 21.53
N ALA A 462 -34.22 -19.87 21.84
CA ALA A 462 -33.86 -19.55 23.22
C ALA A 462 -35.08 -19.11 24.02
N ARG A 463 -35.94 -18.24 23.47
CA ARG A 463 -37.13 -17.75 24.19
C ARG A 463 -38.22 -18.82 24.36
N ASP A 464 -38.50 -19.57 23.30
CA ASP A 464 -39.70 -20.40 23.22
C ASP A 464 -39.47 -21.84 23.70
N HIS A 465 -38.22 -22.32 23.63
CA HIS A 465 -37.89 -23.73 23.87
C HIS A 465 -36.76 -23.95 24.86
N PHE A 466 -35.85 -22.99 25.02
CA PHE A 466 -34.68 -23.12 25.90
C PHE A 466 -34.44 -21.86 26.75
N PRO A 467 -35.43 -21.41 27.56
CA PRO A 467 -35.41 -20.10 28.23
C PRO A 467 -34.31 -19.93 29.28
N THR A 468 -33.64 -21.01 29.67
CA THR A 468 -32.52 -21.00 30.60
C THR A 468 -31.16 -20.95 29.91
N ALA A 469 -31.11 -21.14 28.58
CA ALA A 469 -29.88 -21.15 27.82
C ALA A 469 -29.36 -19.72 27.61
N THR A 470 -28.05 -19.54 27.68
CA THR A 470 -27.40 -18.28 27.28
C THR A 470 -27.48 -18.12 25.77
N HIS A 471 -28.13 -17.06 25.29
CA HIS A 471 -28.20 -16.74 23.86
C HIS A 471 -26.99 -15.91 23.41
N VAL A 472 -26.19 -16.49 22.52
CA VAL A 472 -24.99 -15.89 21.92
C VAL A 472 -25.28 -15.50 20.47
N HIS A 473 -25.12 -14.21 20.15
CA HIS A 473 -25.25 -13.69 18.80
C HIS A 473 -23.88 -13.38 18.18
N VAL A 474 -23.53 -14.10 17.12
CA VAL A 474 -22.25 -13.96 16.41
C VAL A 474 -22.40 -12.99 15.23
N VAL A 475 -21.58 -11.93 15.20
CA VAL A 475 -21.64 -10.87 14.18
C VAL A 475 -20.58 -11.10 13.11
N HIS A 476 -21.01 -11.20 11.85
CA HIS A 476 -20.13 -11.50 10.70
C HIS A 476 -19.92 -10.34 9.72
N VAL A 477 -20.85 -9.38 9.68
CA VAL A 477 -20.89 -8.32 8.65
C VAL A 477 -21.38 -7.03 9.29
N ALA A 478 -20.76 -5.90 8.92
CA ALA A 478 -21.25 -4.55 9.17
C ALA A 478 -22.02 -4.03 7.94
N PRO A 479 -23.38 -4.01 7.95
CA PRO A 479 -24.15 -3.62 6.76
C PRO A 479 -23.81 -2.21 6.28
N ASP A 480 -23.61 -1.26 7.20
CA ASP A 480 -23.19 0.13 6.90
C ASP A 480 -21.91 0.23 6.07
N GLN A 481 -21.07 -0.80 6.06
CA GLN A 481 -19.87 -0.84 5.24
C GLN A 481 -20.10 -1.58 3.91
N VAL A 482 -20.97 -2.59 3.89
CA VAL A 482 -21.07 -3.56 2.79
C VAL A 482 -22.14 -3.20 1.76
N GLU A 483 -23.28 -2.64 2.17
CA GLU A 483 -24.42 -2.45 1.26
C GLU A 483 -24.14 -1.47 0.10
N TRP A 484 -23.20 -0.53 0.28
CA TRP A 484 -22.78 0.44 -0.75
C TRP A 484 -22.19 -0.19 -2.01
N TYR A 485 -21.80 -1.46 -1.97
CA TYR A 485 -21.12 -2.14 -3.05
C TYR A 485 -21.95 -3.23 -3.73
N GLN A 486 -23.26 -3.30 -3.46
CA GLN A 486 -24.18 -4.21 -4.15
C GLN A 486 -24.85 -3.48 -5.31
N LEU A 487 -24.54 -3.90 -6.55
CA LEU A 487 -24.93 -3.19 -7.77
C LEU A 487 -26.39 -3.41 -8.21
N ASP A 488 -27.07 -4.43 -7.68
CA ASP A 488 -28.36 -4.92 -8.23
C ASP A 488 -29.61 -4.53 -7.42
N GLN A 489 -29.59 -3.40 -6.72
CA GLN A 489 -30.73 -3.04 -5.85
C GLN A 489 -31.69 -2.06 -6.51
N GLU A 490 -32.97 -2.46 -6.60
CA GLU A 490 -34.10 -1.54 -6.85
C GLU A 490 -34.28 -0.52 -5.71
N SER A 491 -33.62 -0.74 -4.57
CA SER A 491 -33.70 0.06 -3.34
C SER A 491 -32.43 0.89 -3.12
N ASP A 492 -32.56 2.03 -2.43
CA ASP A 492 -31.44 2.89 -2.06
C ASP A 492 -30.48 2.17 -1.11
N ALA A 493 -29.19 2.15 -1.45
CA ALA A 493 -28.17 1.43 -0.68
C ALA A 493 -28.02 1.97 0.75
N GLY A 494 -28.20 3.29 0.95
CA GLY A 494 -28.17 3.91 2.28
C GLY A 494 -29.36 3.50 3.14
N GLN A 495 -30.56 3.44 2.55
CA GLN A 495 -31.74 2.92 3.23
C GLN A 495 -31.56 1.47 3.65
N LEU A 496 -31.10 0.61 2.74
CA LEU A 496 -30.90 -0.80 3.05
C LEU A 496 -29.81 -1.01 4.12
N ALA A 497 -28.69 -0.28 4.02
CA ALA A 497 -27.65 -0.25 5.04
C ALA A 497 -28.24 0.03 6.42
N ALA A 498 -29.00 1.13 6.52
CA ALA A 498 -29.64 1.53 7.77
C ALA A 498 -30.65 0.49 8.28
N GLU A 499 -31.47 -0.10 7.41
CA GLU A 499 -32.44 -1.13 7.78
C GLU A 499 -31.75 -2.41 8.30
N ARG A 500 -30.73 -2.89 7.59
CA ARG A 500 -30.00 -4.10 7.98
C ARG A 500 -29.14 -3.89 9.23
N SER A 501 -28.51 -2.73 9.37
CA SER A 501 -27.77 -2.37 10.59
C SER A 501 -28.70 -2.28 11.80
N LYS A 502 -29.89 -1.69 11.66
CA LYS A 502 -30.90 -1.68 12.73
C LYS A 502 -31.27 -3.10 13.18
N ILE A 503 -31.46 -4.02 12.24
CA ILE A 503 -31.78 -5.42 12.57
C ILE A 503 -30.60 -6.10 13.27
N GLU A 504 -29.37 -5.96 12.75
CA GLU A 504 -28.18 -6.58 13.34
C GLU A 504 -27.92 -6.07 14.77
N ILE A 505 -28.04 -4.75 14.98
CA ILE A 505 -27.89 -4.12 16.31
C ILE A 505 -29.01 -4.57 17.25
N ALA A 506 -30.26 -4.65 16.79
CA ALA A 506 -31.37 -5.13 17.61
C ALA A 506 -31.16 -6.57 18.06
N LEU A 507 -30.69 -7.46 17.17
CA LEU A 507 -30.32 -8.83 17.51
C LEU A 507 -29.19 -8.84 18.55
N ALA A 508 -28.13 -8.05 18.36
CA ALA A 508 -27.02 -7.95 19.29
C ALA A 508 -27.44 -7.46 20.69
N VAL A 509 -28.22 -6.37 20.77
CA VAL A 509 -28.71 -5.82 22.04
C VAL A 509 -29.58 -6.82 22.80
N SER A 510 -30.34 -7.63 22.07
CA SER A 510 -31.25 -8.61 22.63
C SER A 510 -30.61 -9.95 23.01
N ALA A 511 -29.34 -10.16 22.68
CA ALA A 511 -28.60 -11.36 23.03
C ALA A 511 -28.01 -11.24 24.45
N ASP A 512 -27.83 -12.37 25.12
CA ASP A 512 -27.14 -12.38 26.41
C ASP A 512 -25.67 -12.01 26.26
N ARG A 513 -25.09 -12.37 25.10
CA ARG A 513 -23.71 -12.10 24.70
C ARG A 513 -23.61 -11.83 23.20
N VAL A 514 -22.75 -10.87 22.83
CA VAL A 514 -22.46 -10.51 21.44
C VAL A 514 -21.02 -10.86 21.13
N VAL A 515 -20.81 -11.61 20.04
CA VAL A 515 -19.52 -12.17 19.66
C VAL A 515 -19.16 -11.76 18.23
N PRO A 516 -18.56 -10.58 18.03
CA PRO A 516 -18.08 -10.16 16.72
C PRO A 516 -16.86 -10.96 16.28
N VAL A 517 -16.81 -11.30 14.98
CA VAL A 517 -15.71 -12.07 14.40
C VAL A 517 -14.55 -11.15 14.01
N GLY A 518 -13.54 -11.11 14.87
CA GLY A 518 -12.32 -10.35 14.69
C GLY A 518 -12.43 -8.86 15.04
N PRO A 519 -11.27 -8.17 15.07
CA PRO A 519 -11.14 -6.86 15.72
C PRO A 519 -11.90 -5.72 15.03
N ARG A 520 -12.10 -5.79 13.71
CA ARG A 520 -12.82 -4.74 12.96
C ARG A 520 -14.31 -4.72 13.30
N LEU A 521 -14.94 -5.89 13.42
CA LEU A 521 -16.34 -6.01 13.82
C LEU A 521 -16.51 -5.76 15.32
N ASP A 522 -15.49 -6.09 16.13
CA ASP A 522 -15.47 -5.78 17.55
C ASP A 522 -15.50 -4.28 17.81
N GLU A 523 -14.66 -3.50 17.13
CA GLU A 523 -14.68 -2.04 17.22
C GLU A 523 -16.05 -1.46 16.85
N TRP A 524 -16.66 -1.96 15.76
CA TRP A 524 -18.01 -1.55 15.37
C TRP A 524 -19.04 -1.88 16.46
N MET A 525 -19.06 -3.11 16.97
CA MET A 525 -20.03 -3.53 17.99
C MET A 525 -19.82 -2.84 19.34
N GLN A 526 -18.58 -2.54 19.74
CA GLN A 526 -18.32 -1.77 20.96
C GLN A 526 -19.04 -0.42 20.90
N ARG A 527 -18.96 0.28 19.76
CA ARG A 527 -19.63 1.56 19.56
C ARG A 527 -21.15 1.43 19.59
N GLU A 528 -21.71 0.53 18.78
CA GLU A 528 -23.18 0.41 18.66
C GLU A 528 -23.83 -0.04 19.98
N LEU A 529 -23.20 -1.00 20.68
CA LEU A 529 -23.71 -1.48 21.96
C LEU A 529 -23.57 -0.44 23.07
N HIS A 530 -22.51 0.37 23.06
CA HIS A 530 -22.39 1.49 23.99
C HIS A 530 -23.54 2.49 23.84
N VAL A 531 -23.87 2.86 22.59
CA VAL A 531 -24.98 3.78 22.30
C VAL A 531 -26.33 3.18 22.66
N ALA A 532 -26.53 1.89 22.36
CA ALA A 532 -27.79 1.19 22.61
C ALA A 532 -27.97 0.74 24.08
N GLY A 533 -26.98 0.96 24.95
CA GLY A 533 -26.99 0.48 26.34
C GLY A 533 -26.89 -1.05 26.47
N GLY A 534 -26.32 -1.72 25.46
CA GLY A 534 -26.06 -3.14 25.45
C GLY A 534 -24.83 -3.54 26.28
N LYS A 535 -24.67 -4.85 26.52
CA LYS A 535 -23.46 -5.40 27.16
C LYS A 535 -22.26 -5.27 26.22
N PRO A 536 -21.04 -5.03 26.73
CA PRO A 536 -19.84 -5.02 25.89
C PRO A 536 -19.68 -6.34 25.13
N PRO A 537 -19.27 -6.30 23.85
CA PRO A 537 -19.04 -7.50 23.06
C PRO A 537 -17.78 -8.25 23.51
N VAL A 538 -17.65 -9.50 23.07
CA VAL A 538 -16.46 -10.33 23.26
C VAL A 538 -15.93 -10.74 21.89
N CYS A 539 -14.79 -10.17 21.48
CA CYS A 539 -14.16 -10.47 20.20
C CYS A 539 -13.78 -11.96 20.07
N LEU A 540 -14.23 -12.60 18.99
CA LEU A 540 -13.79 -13.94 18.60
C LEU A 540 -12.81 -13.84 17.44
N ASP A 541 -11.56 -14.23 17.71
CA ASP A 541 -10.54 -14.41 16.67
C ASP A 541 -10.58 -15.87 16.17
N PRO A 542 -10.81 -16.12 14.88
CA PRO A 542 -10.77 -17.47 14.31
C PRO A 542 -9.41 -18.16 14.49
N GLY A 543 -9.44 -19.48 14.69
CA GLY A 543 -8.24 -20.27 14.94
C GLY A 543 -7.45 -20.63 13.67
N PHE A 544 -6.12 -20.63 13.77
CA PHE A 544 -5.19 -20.96 12.69
C PHE A 544 -4.52 -22.32 12.86
N ASP A 545 -5.03 -23.18 13.76
CA ASP A 545 -4.45 -24.48 14.09
C ASP A 545 -4.00 -25.23 12.84
N LEU A 546 -2.75 -25.70 12.88
CA LEU A 546 -2.16 -26.47 11.80
C LEU A 546 -2.76 -27.88 11.84
N GLY A 547 -3.34 -28.29 10.72
CA GLY A 547 -3.55 -29.71 10.46
C GLY A 547 -2.22 -30.43 10.24
N PRO A 548 -2.23 -31.70 9.81
CA PRO A 548 -1.02 -32.47 9.48
C PRO A 548 -0.28 -31.96 8.22
N THR A 549 -0.48 -30.71 7.81
CA THR A 549 0.05 -30.12 6.58
C THR A 549 1.47 -29.58 6.77
N THR A 550 2.39 -30.10 5.95
CA THR A 550 3.78 -29.63 5.84
C THR A 550 3.87 -28.22 5.26
N ALA A 551 5.00 -27.55 5.49
CA ALA A 551 5.35 -26.33 4.78
C ALA A 551 5.22 -26.55 3.27
N ARG A 552 4.77 -25.50 2.56
CA ARG A 552 4.57 -25.54 1.12
C ARG A 552 5.75 -24.91 0.39
N SER A 553 5.97 -25.41 -0.81
CA SER A 553 6.88 -24.83 -1.79
C SER A 553 6.12 -24.47 -3.06
N ALA A 554 6.73 -23.63 -3.89
CA ALA A 554 6.25 -23.37 -5.23
C ALA A 554 6.09 -24.66 -6.03
N LEU A 555 5.01 -24.74 -6.82
CA LEU A 555 4.80 -25.83 -7.77
C LEU A 555 5.57 -25.55 -9.07
N PRO A 556 6.04 -26.59 -9.79
CA PRO A 556 6.64 -26.40 -11.10
C PRO A 556 5.59 -25.93 -12.11
N GLY A 557 6.02 -25.12 -13.09
CA GLY A 557 5.17 -24.64 -14.18
C GLY A 557 4.90 -23.14 -14.14
N ILE A 558 3.84 -22.71 -14.82
CA ILE A 558 3.40 -21.31 -14.87
C ILE A 558 2.81 -20.93 -13.50
N PRO A 559 3.30 -19.87 -12.84
CA PRO A 559 2.74 -19.41 -11.57
C PRO A 559 1.26 -19.06 -11.70
N GLN A 560 0.46 -19.55 -10.76
CA GLN A 560 -0.99 -19.34 -10.73
C GLN A 560 -1.38 -18.34 -9.64
N ILE A 561 -2.04 -17.27 -10.03
CA ILE A 561 -2.68 -16.28 -9.16
C ILE A 561 -4.15 -16.68 -9.01
N LEU A 562 -4.63 -16.83 -7.79
CA LEU A 562 -6.01 -17.22 -7.50
C LEU A 562 -6.77 -16.06 -6.87
N LEU A 563 -7.96 -15.80 -7.41
CA LEU A 563 -8.97 -14.92 -6.84
C LEU A 563 -10.26 -15.74 -6.61
N LEU A 564 -10.72 -15.77 -5.36
CA LEU A 564 -12.01 -16.36 -4.97
C LEU A 564 -13.00 -15.21 -4.82
N ALA A 565 -13.81 -14.97 -5.86
CA ALA A 565 -14.76 -13.87 -5.89
C ALA A 565 -15.84 -14.15 -6.94
N ARG A 566 -17.08 -13.78 -6.61
CA ARG A 566 -18.19 -13.84 -7.55
C ARG A 566 -18.35 -12.49 -8.28
N PRO A 567 -18.68 -12.48 -9.58
CA PRO A 567 -18.82 -11.24 -10.35
C PRO A 567 -19.81 -10.23 -9.74
N GLU A 568 -20.90 -10.72 -9.16
CA GLU A 568 -21.92 -9.92 -8.48
C GLU A 568 -21.41 -9.19 -7.23
N ASP A 569 -20.26 -9.61 -6.69
CA ASP A 569 -19.61 -8.97 -5.57
C ASP A 569 -18.60 -7.88 -6.02
N GLU A 570 -18.48 -7.57 -7.31
CA GLU A 570 -17.73 -6.39 -7.78
C GLU A 570 -18.61 -5.13 -7.61
N PRO A 571 -18.08 -3.97 -7.17
CA PRO A 571 -16.68 -3.65 -6.88
C PRO A 571 -16.17 -4.11 -5.51
N ARG A 572 -17.01 -4.67 -4.64
CA ARG A 572 -16.62 -4.99 -3.26
C ARG A 572 -15.40 -5.91 -3.15
N LYS A 573 -15.32 -6.97 -3.95
CA LYS A 573 -14.26 -7.99 -3.89
C LYS A 573 -12.99 -7.63 -4.66
N GLY A 574 -13.06 -6.64 -5.56
CA GLY A 574 -11.90 -6.07 -6.24
C GLY A 574 -11.36 -6.94 -7.37
N ILE A 575 -12.22 -7.65 -8.11
CA ILE A 575 -11.85 -8.37 -9.34
C ILE A 575 -11.17 -7.41 -10.32
N GLY A 576 -11.71 -6.19 -10.47
CA GLY A 576 -11.10 -5.16 -11.33
C GLY A 576 -9.71 -4.74 -10.86
N ILE A 577 -9.48 -4.62 -9.55
CA ILE A 577 -8.17 -4.29 -8.96
C ILE A 577 -7.19 -5.43 -9.23
N ALA A 578 -7.55 -6.68 -8.90
CA ALA A 578 -6.71 -7.85 -9.13
C ALA A 578 -6.29 -8.00 -10.59
N ALA A 579 -7.25 -7.90 -11.52
CA ALA A 579 -7.01 -8.05 -12.96
C ALA A 579 -6.04 -6.98 -13.48
N ARG A 580 -6.34 -5.71 -13.22
CA ARG A 580 -5.51 -4.57 -13.66
C ARG A 580 -4.13 -4.58 -13.02
N ALA A 581 -4.04 -4.88 -11.71
CA ALA A 581 -2.77 -4.98 -11.00
C ALA A 581 -1.90 -6.13 -11.53
N THR A 582 -2.50 -7.27 -11.86
CA THR A 582 -1.78 -8.41 -12.47
C THR A 582 -1.19 -8.03 -13.83
N GLY A 583 -1.97 -7.37 -14.68
CA GLY A 583 -1.50 -6.88 -15.98
C GLY A 583 -0.43 -5.78 -15.85
N ARG A 584 -0.59 -4.87 -14.88
CA ARG A 584 0.40 -3.84 -14.59
C ARG A 584 1.71 -4.45 -14.08
N ALA A 585 1.63 -5.44 -13.18
CA ALA A 585 2.78 -6.12 -12.60
C ALA A 585 3.68 -6.79 -13.65
N MET A 586 3.11 -7.27 -14.76
CA MET A 586 3.88 -7.80 -15.89
C MET A 586 4.91 -6.82 -16.48
N HIS A 587 4.67 -5.52 -16.38
CA HIS A 587 5.61 -4.52 -16.89
C HIS A 587 6.87 -4.39 -16.03
N PHE A 588 6.87 -4.97 -14.82
CA PHE A 588 8.03 -5.06 -13.93
C PHE A 588 8.83 -6.36 -14.14
N CYS A 589 8.29 -7.31 -14.91
CA CYS A 589 8.87 -8.64 -15.04
C CYS A 589 9.80 -8.77 -16.26
N PRO A 590 10.79 -9.70 -16.21
CA PRO A 590 11.62 -10.01 -17.36
C PRO A 590 10.81 -10.48 -18.57
N ALA A 591 11.34 -10.21 -19.77
CA ALA A 591 10.75 -10.68 -21.02
C ALA A 591 10.59 -12.22 -21.02
N GLY A 592 9.43 -12.69 -21.45
CA GLY A 592 9.10 -14.12 -21.49
C GLY A 592 8.44 -14.67 -20.22
N THR A 593 8.30 -13.86 -19.15
CA THR A 593 7.49 -14.23 -17.98
C THR A 593 6.04 -14.49 -18.39
N ARG A 594 5.40 -15.53 -17.83
CA ARG A 594 3.98 -15.83 -18.03
C ARG A 594 3.34 -16.17 -16.68
N TRP A 595 2.10 -15.73 -16.46
CA TRP A 595 1.30 -16.09 -15.29
C TRP A 595 -0.11 -16.54 -15.71
N GLU A 596 -0.77 -17.28 -14.83
CA GLU A 596 -2.19 -17.63 -14.97
C GLU A 596 -3.00 -16.93 -13.87
N LEU A 597 -4.03 -16.15 -14.24
CA LEU A 597 -5.00 -15.58 -13.31
C LEU A 597 -6.27 -16.43 -13.33
N VAL A 598 -6.52 -17.14 -12.22
CA VAL A 598 -7.70 -17.96 -12.00
C VAL A 598 -8.73 -17.19 -11.18
N ILE A 599 -9.95 -17.09 -11.71
CA ILE A 599 -11.10 -16.54 -11.00
C ILE A 599 -12.10 -17.67 -10.77
N ARG A 600 -12.34 -17.98 -9.49
CA ARG A 600 -13.32 -18.96 -9.03
C ARG A 600 -14.50 -18.21 -8.39
N GLY A 601 -15.69 -18.47 -8.90
CA GLY A 601 -16.93 -17.84 -8.41
C GLY A 601 -17.90 -17.45 -9.52
N SER A 602 -17.67 -17.84 -10.77
CA SER A 602 -18.62 -17.57 -11.86
C SER A 602 -19.91 -18.34 -11.65
N ALA A 603 -21.07 -17.71 -11.89
CA ALA A 603 -22.30 -18.47 -12.06
C ALA A 603 -22.17 -19.46 -13.23
N PRO A 604 -22.82 -20.64 -13.18
CA PRO A 604 -22.81 -21.59 -14.29
C PRO A 604 -23.21 -20.91 -15.59
N ARG A 605 -22.51 -21.23 -16.68
CA ARG A 605 -22.71 -20.66 -18.04
C ARG A 605 -22.38 -19.17 -18.20
N HIS A 606 -21.88 -18.48 -17.18
CA HIS A 606 -21.49 -17.06 -17.27
C HIS A 606 -19.96 -16.86 -17.42
N GLY A 607 -19.17 -17.93 -17.32
CA GLY A 607 -17.71 -17.83 -17.25
C GLY A 607 -17.05 -17.22 -18.50
N ALA A 608 -17.66 -17.35 -19.69
CA ALA A 608 -17.13 -16.76 -20.92
C ALA A 608 -17.20 -15.22 -20.94
N ALA A 609 -18.29 -14.65 -20.41
CA ALA A 609 -18.46 -13.21 -20.29
C ALA A 609 -17.46 -12.63 -19.29
N LEU A 610 -17.41 -13.21 -18.08
CA LEU A 610 -16.46 -12.80 -17.05
C LEU A 610 -15.00 -12.88 -17.55
N ARG A 611 -14.65 -13.96 -18.27
CA ARG A 611 -13.30 -14.11 -18.83
C ARG A 611 -12.97 -12.99 -19.81
N THR A 612 -13.94 -12.56 -20.62
CA THR A 612 -13.75 -11.49 -21.60
C THR A 612 -13.49 -10.16 -20.90
N ASP A 613 -14.27 -9.82 -19.88
CA ASP A 613 -14.11 -8.58 -19.12
C ASP A 613 -12.75 -8.53 -18.41
N VAL A 614 -12.39 -9.64 -17.75
CA VAL A 614 -11.12 -9.76 -17.02
C VAL A 614 -9.92 -9.67 -17.96
N LEU A 615 -9.95 -10.30 -19.13
CA LEU A 615 -8.89 -10.15 -20.13
C LEU A 615 -8.74 -8.69 -20.56
N GLY A 616 -9.85 -7.98 -20.76
CA GLY A 616 -9.84 -6.55 -21.07
C GLY A 616 -9.21 -5.71 -19.96
N TRP A 617 -9.47 -6.04 -18.69
CA TRP A 617 -8.87 -5.34 -17.54
C TRP A 617 -7.40 -5.66 -17.31
N VAL A 618 -6.99 -6.91 -17.55
CA VAL A 618 -5.58 -7.32 -17.47
C VAL A 618 -4.76 -6.61 -18.55
N GLY A 619 -5.23 -6.58 -19.79
CA GLY A 619 -4.58 -5.79 -20.85
C GLY A 619 -3.14 -6.20 -21.18
N HIS A 620 -2.73 -7.43 -20.85
CA HIS A 620 -1.37 -7.94 -21.12
C HIS A 620 -1.40 -9.40 -21.62
N PRO A 621 -0.80 -9.71 -22.78
CA PRO A 621 -0.92 -11.03 -23.43
C PRO A 621 -0.15 -12.16 -22.74
N ALA A 622 0.74 -11.84 -21.81
CA ALA A 622 1.50 -12.85 -21.05
C ALA A 622 0.76 -13.40 -19.82
N VAL A 623 -0.47 -12.92 -19.57
CA VAL A 623 -1.32 -13.39 -18.47
C VAL A 623 -2.49 -14.16 -19.07
N ASP A 624 -2.51 -15.46 -18.83
CA ASP A 624 -3.63 -16.31 -19.22
C ASP A 624 -4.73 -16.20 -18.17
N VAL A 625 -5.98 -16.00 -18.60
CA VAL A 625 -7.13 -15.90 -17.68
C VAL A 625 -7.97 -17.17 -17.74
N VAL A 626 -8.20 -17.78 -16.58
CA VAL A 626 -9.03 -18.97 -16.39
C VAL A 626 -10.20 -18.60 -15.48
N VAL A 627 -11.41 -18.79 -15.98
CA VAL A 627 -12.63 -18.60 -15.20
C VAL A 627 -13.27 -19.94 -14.90
N ARG A 628 -13.79 -20.04 -13.69
CA ARG A 628 -14.18 -21.27 -13.05
C ARG A 628 -15.46 -21.04 -12.24
N ASP A 629 -16.43 -21.93 -12.40
CA ASP A 629 -17.75 -21.81 -11.75
C ASP A 629 -17.63 -21.76 -10.21
N ASP A 630 -18.61 -21.22 -9.50
CA ASP A 630 -18.62 -21.32 -8.04
C ASP A 630 -18.71 -22.80 -7.58
N SER A 631 -18.11 -23.12 -6.43
CA SER A 631 -18.04 -24.48 -5.91
C SER A 631 -18.32 -24.55 -4.41
N HIS A 632 -19.21 -25.48 -4.05
CA HIS A 632 -19.45 -25.88 -2.67
C HIS A 632 -18.57 -27.06 -2.23
N ASP A 633 -17.78 -27.64 -3.15
CA ASP A 633 -16.88 -28.75 -2.85
C ASP A 633 -15.59 -28.24 -2.19
N ARG A 634 -15.49 -28.48 -0.89
CA ARG A 634 -14.34 -28.12 -0.05
C ARG A 634 -13.03 -28.77 -0.52
N ALA A 635 -13.08 -29.96 -1.11
CA ALA A 635 -11.89 -30.63 -1.63
C ALA A 635 -11.40 -29.95 -2.91
N GLU A 636 -12.31 -29.49 -3.78
CA GLU A 636 -11.99 -28.70 -4.96
C GLU A 636 -11.34 -27.36 -4.58
N LEU A 637 -11.96 -26.62 -3.65
CA LEU A 637 -11.45 -25.33 -3.17
C LEU A 637 -10.07 -25.46 -2.50
N LYS A 638 -9.87 -26.51 -1.69
CA LYS A 638 -8.57 -26.83 -1.11
C LYS A 638 -7.54 -27.15 -2.19
N THR A 639 -7.96 -27.81 -3.26
CA THR A 639 -7.08 -28.10 -4.41
C THR A 639 -6.69 -26.83 -5.14
N ASP A 640 -7.60 -25.87 -5.27
CA ASP A 640 -7.32 -24.58 -5.91
C ASP A 640 -6.34 -23.74 -5.08
N LEU A 641 -6.56 -23.63 -3.77
CA LEU A 641 -5.58 -23.03 -2.85
C LEU A 641 -4.21 -23.73 -2.94
N ARG A 642 -4.19 -25.06 -3.11
CA ARG A 642 -2.96 -25.85 -3.25
C ARG A 642 -2.24 -25.65 -4.58
N ARG A 643 -2.95 -25.31 -5.65
CA ARG A 643 -2.37 -25.02 -6.98
C ARG A 643 -1.86 -23.59 -7.08
N ALA A 644 -2.49 -22.66 -6.38
CA ALA A 644 -2.12 -21.27 -6.38
C ALA A 644 -0.68 -21.06 -5.87
N SER A 645 0.06 -20.22 -6.59
CA SER A 645 1.33 -19.62 -6.18
C SER A 645 1.10 -18.34 -5.36
N LEU A 646 -0.02 -17.66 -5.60
CA LEU A 646 -0.42 -16.46 -4.88
C LEU A 646 -1.95 -16.36 -4.84
N VAL A 647 -2.51 -16.01 -3.69
CA VAL A 647 -3.94 -15.65 -3.54
C VAL A 647 -4.05 -14.13 -3.44
N LEU A 648 -5.00 -13.52 -4.14
CA LEU A 648 -5.32 -12.10 -4.00
C LEU A 648 -6.65 -11.94 -3.28
N MET A 649 -6.71 -11.01 -2.33
CA MET A 649 -7.95 -10.58 -1.67
C MET A 649 -8.02 -9.03 -1.61
N PRO A 650 -8.18 -8.35 -2.75
CA PRO A 650 -8.20 -6.88 -2.87
C PRO A 650 -9.56 -6.27 -2.51
N SER A 651 -10.21 -6.80 -1.47
CA SER A 651 -11.55 -6.38 -1.09
C SER A 651 -11.54 -4.92 -0.61
N ARG A 652 -12.52 -4.14 -1.06
CA ARG A 652 -12.73 -2.75 -0.61
C ARG A 652 -13.29 -2.68 0.81
N THR A 653 -13.99 -3.72 1.24
CA THR A 653 -14.49 -3.89 2.61
C THR A 653 -14.80 -5.35 2.86
N GLU A 654 -14.41 -5.84 4.04
CA GLU A 654 -14.76 -7.17 4.55
C GLU A 654 -14.91 -7.15 6.07
N GLY A 655 -15.79 -8.00 6.60
CA GLY A 655 -15.91 -8.21 8.04
C GLY A 655 -14.62 -8.80 8.60
N PHE A 656 -14.36 -10.07 8.26
CA PHE A 656 -13.11 -10.75 8.64
C PHE A 656 -12.17 -10.96 7.45
N GLY A 657 -12.62 -11.51 6.32
CA GLY A 657 -11.73 -11.86 5.19
C GLY A 657 -11.35 -13.34 5.19
N LEU A 658 -12.36 -14.21 5.03
CA LEU A 658 -12.22 -15.66 5.15
C LEU A 658 -11.37 -16.28 4.03
N VAL A 659 -11.32 -15.68 2.83
CA VAL A 659 -10.43 -16.12 1.74
C VAL A 659 -8.95 -16.05 2.17
N GLY A 660 -8.52 -14.91 2.71
CA GLY A 660 -7.17 -14.73 3.22
C GLY A 660 -6.86 -15.70 4.37
N PHE A 661 -7.84 -15.92 5.25
CA PHE A 661 -7.72 -16.85 6.37
C PHE A 661 -7.48 -18.29 5.90
N GLU A 662 -8.24 -18.75 4.90
CA GLU A 662 -8.06 -20.08 4.32
C GLU A 662 -6.73 -20.22 3.59
N ALA A 663 -6.29 -19.19 2.86
CA ALA A 663 -4.99 -19.18 2.19
C ALA A 663 -3.83 -19.32 3.20
N VAL A 664 -3.86 -18.55 4.30
CA VAL A 664 -2.86 -18.64 5.37
C VAL A 664 -2.84 -20.03 5.99
N ARG A 665 -4.00 -20.58 6.36
CA ARG A 665 -4.10 -21.94 6.92
C ARG A 665 -3.63 -23.02 5.94
N ALA A 666 -3.86 -22.81 4.64
CA ALA A 666 -3.38 -23.68 3.58
C ALA A 666 -1.87 -23.54 3.29
N GLY A 667 -1.18 -22.56 3.90
CA GLY A 667 0.21 -22.23 3.59
C GLY A 667 0.41 -21.69 2.18
N THR A 668 -0.65 -21.15 1.56
CA THR A 668 -0.57 -20.45 0.29
C THR A 668 -0.19 -19.00 0.54
N PRO A 669 0.79 -18.44 -0.18
CA PRO A 669 1.02 -16.99 -0.16
C PRO A 669 -0.26 -16.23 -0.50
N ALA A 670 -0.51 -15.13 0.22
CA ALA A 670 -1.68 -14.30 0.02
C ALA A 670 -1.29 -12.81 0.09
N LEU A 671 -1.92 -11.99 -0.75
CA LEU A 671 -1.98 -10.54 -0.58
C LEU A 671 -3.39 -10.16 -0.16
N ILE A 672 -3.50 -9.46 0.96
CA ILE A 672 -4.73 -9.22 1.71
C ILE A 672 -4.95 -7.72 1.82
N SER A 673 -6.15 -7.24 1.50
CA SER A 673 -6.52 -5.84 1.69
C SER A 673 -6.45 -5.43 3.17
N ASP A 674 -5.96 -4.22 3.43
CA ASP A 674 -6.01 -3.56 4.74
C ASP A 674 -7.45 -3.26 5.21
N GLN A 675 -8.43 -3.30 4.29
CA GLN A 675 -9.85 -3.13 4.57
C GLN A 675 -10.55 -4.38 5.12
N THR A 676 -9.83 -5.24 5.84
CA THR A 676 -10.34 -6.52 6.38
C THR A 676 -10.04 -6.71 7.86
N GLY A 677 -10.91 -7.42 8.59
CA GLY A 677 -10.65 -7.80 9.99
C GLY A 677 -9.43 -8.71 10.17
N LEU A 678 -9.11 -9.54 9.17
CA LEU A 678 -7.93 -10.40 9.14
C LEU A 678 -6.65 -9.59 9.06
N ALA A 679 -6.58 -8.56 8.21
CA ALA A 679 -5.43 -7.66 8.15
C ALA A 679 -5.20 -6.96 9.51
N THR A 680 -6.30 -6.52 10.13
CA THR A 680 -6.26 -5.90 11.47
C THR A 680 -5.76 -6.89 12.52
N LEU A 681 -6.21 -8.15 12.48
CA LEU A 681 -5.73 -9.20 13.38
C LEU A 681 -4.25 -9.51 13.14
N MET A 682 -3.83 -9.65 11.88
CA MET A 682 -2.44 -9.87 11.52
C MET A 682 -1.53 -8.76 12.03
N GLY A 683 -1.96 -7.49 11.95
CA GLY A 683 -1.20 -6.36 12.50
C GLY A 683 -1.01 -6.41 14.03
N LYS A 684 -1.86 -7.16 14.76
CA LYS A 684 -1.73 -7.38 16.21
C LYS A 684 -0.85 -8.57 16.58
N VAL A 685 -0.63 -9.50 15.65
CA VAL A 685 0.05 -10.79 15.91
C VAL A 685 1.42 -10.87 15.24
N LEU A 686 1.55 -10.31 14.04
CA LEU A 686 2.75 -10.36 13.23
C LEU A 686 3.54 -9.06 13.37
N SER A 687 4.86 -9.15 13.21
CA SER A 687 5.70 -7.96 13.11
C SER A 687 5.30 -7.13 11.88
N ALA A 688 5.41 -5.80 11.95
CA ALA A 688 4.96 -4.96 10.84
C ALA A 688 5.72 -5.23 9.52
N ALA A 689 6.97 -5.71 9.55
CA ALA A 689 7.69 -6.15 8.35
C ALA A 689 7.00 -7.32 7.65
N ILE A 690 6.58 -8.33 8.42
CA ILE A 690 5.84 -9.48 7.87
C ILE A 690 4.46 -9.01 7.41
N THR A 691 3.77 -8.20 8.22
CA THR A 691 2.46 -7.64 7.88
C THR A 691 2.51 -6.88 6.55
N ARG A 692 3.49 -6.00 6.32
CA ARG A 692 3.62 -5.22 5.07
C ARG A 692 3.94 -6.06 3.82
N ARG A 693 4.42 -7.29 3.98
CA ARG A 693 4.64 -8.22 2.86
C ARG A 693 3.33 -8.85 2.36
N ILE A 694 2.28 -8.80 3.18
CA ILE A 694 1.04 -9.57 2.99
C ILE A 694 -0.15 -8.64 2.90
N VAL A 695 -0.22 -7.65 3.78
CA VAL A 695 -1.28 -6.65 3.83
C VAL A 695 -0.95 -5.51 2.87
N VAL A 696 -1.88 -5.23 1.97
CA VAL A 696 -1.75 -4.23 0.90
C VAL A 696 -2.89 -3.21 1.01
N PRO A 697 -2.61 -1.90 0.94
CA PRO A 697 -3.65 -0.88 1.03
C PRO A 697 -4.70 -0.97 -0.08
N VAL A 698 -5.95 -0.67 0.26
CA VAL A 698 -7.04 -0.36 -0.69
C VAL A 698 -7.67 0.97 -0.28
N THR A 699 -7.48 1.99 -1.11
CA THR A 699 -7.82 3.39 -0.85
C THR A 699 -9.17 3.81 -1.43
N GLY A 700 -9.74 2.98 -2.31
CA GLY A 700 -10.93 3.33 -3.10
C GLY A 700 -10.59 4.04 -4.41
N SER A 701 -9.34 4.47 -4.61
CA SER A 701 -8.84 5.00 -5.88
C SER A 701 -8.22 3.87 -6.70
N THR A 702 -8.92 3.46 -7.77
CA THR A 702 -8.50 2.34 -8.62
C THR A 702 -7.07 2.51 -9.16
N SER A 703 -6.61 3.72 -9.51
CA SER A 703 -5.25 3.92 -10.03
C SER A 703 -4.18 3.73 -8.96
N VAL A 704 -4.41 4.23 -7.75
CA VAL A 704 -3.50 4.07 -6.60
C VAL A 704 -3.46 2.61 -6.18
N ASP A 705 -4.63 1.98 -6.07
CA ASP A 705 -4.76 0.59 -5.66
C ASP A 705 -4.08 -0.35 -6.67
N VAL A 706 -4.27 -0.12 -7.98
CA VAL A 706 -3.63 -0.93 -9.02
C VAL A 706 -2.11 -0.85 -8.96
N GLU A 707 -1.52 0.32 -8.76
CA GLU A 707 -0.05 0.45 -8.65
C GLU A 707 0.50 -0.22 -7.39
N ALA A 708 -0.14 -0.01 -6.24
CA ALA A 708 0.28 -0.63 -4.98
C ALA A 708 0.23 -2.17 -5.06
N TRP A 709 -0.89 -2.70 -5.59
CA TRP A 709 -1.07 -4.14 -5.76
C TRP A 709 -0.14 -4.73 -6.83
N ALA A 710 0.11 -4.01 -7.93
CA ALA A 710 0.99 -4.49 -8.99
C ALA A 710 2.43 -4.69 -8.48
N ASN A 711 2.95 -3.74 -7.71
CA ASN A 711 4.28 -3.85 -7.11
C ASN A 711 4.38 -5.07 -6.17
N ARG A 712 3.34 -5.32 -5.37
CA ARG A 712 3.30 -6.47 -4.45
C ARG A 712 3.16 -7.80 -5.18
N ILE A 713 2.33 -7.87 -6.22
CA ILE A 713 2.18 -9.06 -7.07
C ILE A 713 3.51 -9.42 -7.74
N ALA A 714 4.17 -8.43 -8.37
CA ALA A 714 5.45 -8.66 -9.02
C ALA A 714 6.52 -9.12 -8.02
N GLY A 715 6.63 -8.45 -6.86
CA GLY A 715 7.57 -8.85 -5.81
C GLY A 715 7.37 -10.30 -5.35
N SER A 716 6.12 -10.71 -5.12
CA SER A 716 5.78 -12.06 -4.69
C SER A 716 6.08 -13.13 -5.75
N LEU A 717 5.82 -12.84 -7.03
CA LEU A 717 5.96 -13.83 -8.11
C LEU A 717 7.36 -13.90 -8.70
N LEU A 718 8.19 -12.86 -8.54
CA LEU A 718 9.60 -12.87 -8.95
C LEU A 718 10.48 -13.66 -7.97
N ASP A 719 10.09 -13.77 -6.69
CA ASP A 719 10.77 -14.58 -5.67
C ASP A 719 9.79 -15.50 -4.95
N LEU A 720 9.33 -16.53 -5.66
CA LEU A 720 8.41 -17.54 -5.11
C LEU A 720 9.00 -18.27 -3.89
N PRO A 721 10.27 -18.70 -3.87
CA PRO A 721 10.85 -19.34 -2.69
C PRO A 721 10.70 -18.49 -1.41
N ALA A 722 11.15 -17.23 -1.43
CA ALA A 722 11.04 -16.34 -0.26
C ALA A 722 9.58 -16.02 0.10
N THR A 723 8.71 -15.98 -0.91
CA THR A 723 7.27 -15.75 -0.73
C THR A 723 6.60 -16.93 -0.01
N PHE A 724 6.93 -18.17 -0.35
CA PHE A 724 6.44 -19.36 0.34
C PHE A 724 7.04 -19.50 1.75
N GLU A 725 8.31 -19.12 1.96
CA GLU A 725 8.90 -19.06 3.30
C GLU A 725 8.17 -18.05 4.19
N THR A 726 7.86 -16.87 3.66
CA THR A 726 7.07 -15.85 4.38
C THR A 726 5.67 -16.39 4.71
N ALA A 727 5.00 -17.06 3.77
CA ALA A 727 3.69 -17.66 3.99
C ALA A 727 3.71 -18.73 5.09
N ASP A 728 4.74 -19.57 5.15
CA ASP A 728 4.88 -20.58 6.19
C ASP A 728 5.19 -19.96 7.56
N LEU A 729 6.03 -18.93 7.61
CA LEU A 729 6.29 -18.17 8.84
C LEU A 729 4.99 -17.61 9.41
N VAL A 730 4.21 -16.90 8.60
CA VAL A 730 2.92 -16.32 9.00
C VAL A 730 1.97 -17.39 9.48
N ARG A 731 1.83 -18.47 8.71
CA ARG A 731 0.99 -19.61 9.07
C ARG A 731 1.36 -20.16 10.44
N ARG A 732 2.64 -20.36 10.73
CA ARG A 732 3.12 -20.87 12.03
C ARG A 732 2.89 -19.88 13.16
N THR A 733 3.21 -18.60 12.97
CA THR A 733 3.03 -17.57 13.99
C THR A 733 1.55 -17.41 14.34
N MET A 734 0.68 -17.30 13.33
CA MET A 734 -0.77 -17.20 13.56
C MET A 734 -1.32 -18.44 14.27
N ALA A 735 -0.86 -19.65 13.91
CA ALA A 735 -1.31 -20.88 14.55
C ALA A 735 -0.84 -21.04 16.01
N GLN A 736 0.32 -20.45 16.36
CA GLN A 736 0.80 -20.41 17.73
C GLN A 736 -0.01 -19.45 18.60
N ASP A 737 -0.36 -18.28 18.05
CA ASP A 737 -0.96 -17.19 18.83
C ASP A 737 -2.50 -17.22 18.82
N ARG A 738 -3.12 -17.82 17.80
CA ARG A 738 -4.58 -17.90 17.64
C ARG A 738 -5.00 -19.32 17.29
N THR A 739 -5.50 -20.05 18.28
CA THR A 739 -6.00 -21.43 18.13
C THR A 739 -7.52 -21.49 18.15
N TRP A 740 -8.12 -22.52 17.55
CA TRP A 740 -9.55 -22.76 17.68
C TRP A 740 -9.94 -23.14 19.10
N ALA A 741 -9.04 -23.72 19.89
CA ALA A 741 -9.27 -23.95 21.31
C ALA A 741 -9.47 -22.64 22.07
N MET A 742 -8.69 -21.59 21.74
CA MET A 742 -8.90 -20.24 22.29
C MET A 742 -10.25 -19.67 21.83
N ALA A 743 -10.56 -19.75 20.53
CA ALA A 743 -11.83 -19.26 19.99
C ALA A 743 -13.06 -19.95 20.62
N ALA A 744 -13.00 -21.27 20.84
CA ALA A 744 -14.05 -22.03 21.52
C ALA A 744 -14.21 -21.60 22.98
N ARG A 745 -13.09 -21.43 23.71
CA ARG A 745 -13.10 -20.97 25.10
C ARG A 745 -13.64 -19.55 25.24
N THR A 746 -13.41 -18.67 24.27
CA THR A 746 -14.03 -17.34 24.23
C THR A 746 -15.55 -17.39 24.36
N ILE A 747 -16.21 -18.46 23.88
CA ILE A 747 -17.66 -18.66 23.99
C ILE A 747 -18.02 -19.47 25.25
N LEU A 748 -17.30 -20.57 25.51
CA LEU A 748 -17.64 -21.51 26.59
C LEU A 748 -17.35 -20.94 28.00
N ASP A 749 -16.26 -20.19 28.14
CA ASP A 749 -15.86 -19.61 29.44
C ASP A 749 -16.72 -18.40 29.84
N ILE A 750 -17.65 -18.00 28.97
CA ILE A 750 -18.61 -16.95 29.27
C ILE A 750 -19.60 -17.49 30.31
N ARG A 751 -19.35 -17.17 31.58
CA ARG A 751 -20.31 -17.46 32.65
C ARG A 751 -21.57 -16.59 32.46
N PRO A 752 -22.76 -17.14 32.76
CA PRO A 752 -24.03 -16.42 32.69
C PRO A 752 -24.00 -15.11 33.48
#